data_AF-A0AAU1IWG0-F1
#
_entry.id   AF-A0AAU1IWG0-F1
#
_cell.length_a   1.000
_cell.length_b   1.000
_cell.length_c   1.000
_cell.angle_alpha   90.00
_cell.angle_beta   90.00
_cell.angle_gamma   90.00
#
_symmetry.space_group_name_H-M   'P 1'
#
loop_
_entity.id
_entity.type
_entity.pdbx_description
1 polymer ?
#
loop_
_entity_poly.entity_id
_entity_poly.type
_entity_poly.pdbx_seq_one_letter_code
_entity_poly.pdbx_strand_id
1 'polypeptide(L)'
;MAAELVRGQNHPLSHVRLEIRVAAGKPVVAAATLGDEHGRIHGVEWVAHPGTPTLPGLEVSKQAAADHRLAVDLGAMPEAVHRVSVLLALPLGGEGPTRFGALAAPFVAVTGLDGTEVASYTITGLDAESAVVALELYRRQGAWKVRAVGQGYAGGLAELLTDQGLPQALQLAGGINEAVAQGLARSVAAPPPRTPDTDRTRQTATPALGPEGSGATTQGAPGAVGPQSGSPYGAQGTPQAGYSGGGADAAAGQSGASAAGGPIDYSHPRRQAGAPPQPAPAVPPGAPGQPARPVAGDATGWSMEERLYNQVWGMFEDLARTMSAYRSAVDFADSRMEKELDQALSDPRSRMGGQGDAAREAAQAKHAQLVDQARAALDRDLDQLVAEADVVEPALPPAFAGWDNPVWHGYRVPMEIPMALRLGDLHLPESPELRIPMLVRLPLERGLWIDSGSGESLDGSFADSHELRRLALDTALAHAARLLAVYPTGEFAVHVIDPAGSAAQALAPLVQTGVLAAPPAAGAAGVTDVLTRLTERVDLVQMAVRAGAADSLPPGLDTAEQLLIVNDFPHGFDDRAVTQLRYLADEGPAVGVHLMMVADREDAAGYGPLLDPLWRSLMRLTPLPDDHLADPWVGHAWTYEPSVVPPGSQVLWQVLTAVGTARTKHR
;
A
#
# COMPACT_ATOMS: atom_id res chain seq x y z
N MET A 1 -19.40 -19.93 -4.85
CA MET A 1 -19.32 -20.15 -3.38
C MET A 1 -17.90 -20.55 -3.06
N ALA A 2 -17.20 -19.71 -2.32
CA ALA A 2 -15.89 -20.05 -1.77
C ALA A 2 -16.03 -21.16 -0.72
N ALA A 3 -14.98 -21.96 -0.54
CA ALA A 3 -14.93 -22.97 0.51
C ALA A 3 -14.05 -22.50 1.68
N GLU A 4 -14.69 -22.16 2.80
CA GLU A 4 -13.98 -22.03 4.08
C GLU A 4 -13.44 -23.42 4.48
N LEU A 5 -12.13 -23.50 4.72
CA LEU A 5 -11.42 -24.74 5.04
C LEU A 5 -11.04 -24.77 6.52
N VAL A 6 -11.22 -25.93 7.16
CA VAL A 6 -10.57 -26.23 8.44
C VAL A 6 -9.28 -27.03 8.24
N ARG A 7 -8.41 -27.04 9.24
CA ARG A 7 -7.11 -27.73 9.21
C ARG A 7 -7.24 -29.19 8.73
N GLY A 8 -6.53 -29.53 7.65
CA GLY A 8 -6.52 -30.85 7.01
C GLY A 8 -7.55 -31.04 5.89
N GLN A 9 -8.53 -30.14 5.73
CA GLN A 9 -9.52 -30.18 4.66
C GLN A 9 -8.89 -29.88 3.30
N ASN A 10 -9.47 -30.46 2.24
CA ASN A 10 -9.00 -30.31 0.86
C ASN A 10 -10.15 -29.81 -0.03
N HIS A 11 -9.86 -28.95 -1.01
CA HIS A 11 -10.82 -28.45 -1.98
C HIS A 11 -10.24 -28.54 -3.41
N PRO A 12 -11.01 -28.94 -4.44
CA PRO A 12 -10.53 -28.94 -5.82
C PRO A 12 -10.29 -27.52 -6.34
N LEU A 13 -9.29 -27.35 -7.21
CA LEU A 13 -9.02 -26.06 -7.86
C LEU A 13 -9.52 -26.13 -9.31
N SER A 14 -10.46 -25.25 -9.66
CA SER A 14 -11.02 -25.13 -11.02
C SER A 14 -10.18 -24.24 -11.95
N HIS A 15 -9.33 -23.39 -11.39
CA HIS A 15 -8.53 -22.42 -12.12
C HIS A 15 -7.06 -22.83 -12.20
N VAL A 16 -6.43 -22.55 -13.34
CA VAL A 16 -5.00 -22.80 -13.59
C VAL A 16 -4.13 -21.65 -13.08
N ARG A 17 -4.64 -20.42 -13.22
CA ARG A 17 -4.03 -19.21 -12.63
C ARG A 17 -4.80 -18.81 -11.39
N LEU A 18 -4.06 -18.61 -10.31
CA LEU A 18 -4.55 -18.36 -8.97
C LEU A 18 -3.72 -17.27 -8.33
N GLU A 19 -4.32 -16.67 -7.32
CA GLU A 19 -3.66 -15.78 -6.40
C GLU A 19 -3.87 -16.30 -4.98
N ILE A 20 -2.84 -16.16 -4.15
CA ILE A 20 -2.91 -16.49 -2.72
C ILE A 20 -2.69 -15.20 -1.95
N ARG A 21 -3.76 -14.72 -1.33
CA ARG A 21 -3.77 -13.56 -0.45
C ARG A 21 -3.55 -14.02 0.98
N VAL A 22 -2.68 -13.33 1.70
CA VAL A 22 -2.37 -13.57 3.12
C VAL A 22 -2.63 -12.28 3.87
N ALA A 23 -3.26 -12.36 5.03
CA ALA A 23 -3.39 -11.26 5.99
C ALA A 23 -2.97 -11.75 7.38
N ALA A 24 -1.95 -11.12 7.98
CA ALA A 24 -1.37 -11.52 9.27
C ALA A 24 -1.37 -10.41 10.33
N GLY A 25 -1.80 -9.19 9.98
CA GLY A 25 -1.89 -8.03 10.89
C GLY A 25 -0.56 -7.45 11.40
N LYS A 26 0.55 -8.17 11.21
CA LYS A 26 1.93 -7.70 11.44
C LYS A 26 2.88 -8.25 10.37
N PRO A 27 4.02 -7.57 10.12
CA PRO A 27 5.00 -8.01 9.13
C PRO A 27 5.43 -9.47 9.30
N VAL A 28 4.97 -10.32 8.37
CA VAL A 28 5.44 -11.69 8.18
C VAL A 28 6.22 -11.77 6.87
N VAL A 29 7.11 -12.75 6.77
CA VAL A 29 7.74 -13.19 5.53
C VAL A 29 6.84 -14.22 4.88
N ALA A 30 6.37 -13.97 3.65
CA ALA A 30 5.76 -15.00 2.82
C ALA A 30 6.80 -15.59 1.87
N ALA A 31 6.82 -16.92 1.79
CA ALA A 31 7.64 -17.69 0.87
C ALA A 31 6.82 -18.89 0.35
N ALA A 32 7.31 -19.58 -0.67
CA ALA A 32 6.67 -20.79 -1.16
C ALA A 32 7.69 -21.81 -1.67
N THR A 33 7.47 -23.09 -1.36
CA THR A 33 8.35 -24.19 -1.77
C THR A 33 7.68 -25.08 -2.80
N LEU A 34 8.39 -25.36 -3.88
CA LEU A 34 8.02 -26.35 -4.89
C LEU A 34 8.51 -27.71 -4.42
N GLY A 35 7.65 -28.73 -4.53
CA GLY A 35 7.96 -30.09 -4.11
C GLY A 35 7.56 -31.13 -5.16
N ASP A 36 8.27 -32.26 -5.15
CA ASP A 36 7.94 -33.43 -5.96
C ASP A 36 6.68 -34.17 -5.47
N GLU A 37 6.37 -35.34 -6.05
CA GLU A 37 5.21 -36.16 -5.68
C GLU A 37 5.23 -36.60 -4.20
N HIS A 38 6.42 -36.71 -3.60
CA HIS A 38 6.62 -37.03 -2.19
C HIS A 38 6.60 -35.77 -1.29
N GLY A 39 6.56 -34.58 -1.88
CA GLY A 39 6.64 -33.29 -1.18
C GLY A 39 8.07 -32.87 -0.82
N ARG A 40 9.09 -33.48 -1.44
CA ARG A 40 10.51 -33.12 -1.19
C ARG A 40 10.96 -31.97 -2.08
N ILE A 41 11.80 -31.12 -1.51
CA ILE A 41 12.50 -30.03 -2.20
C ILE A 41 13.89 -30.53 -2.61
N HIS A 42 14.26 -30.38 -3.88
CA HIS A 42 15.52 -30.91 -4.42
C HIS A 42 16.70 -29.93 -4.37
N GLY A 43 16.44 -28.63 -4.21
CA GLY A 43 17.45 -27.59 -4.14
C GLY A 43 16.88 -26.24 -3.73
N VAL A 44 17.75 -25.25 -3.51
CA VAL A 44 17.34 -23.89 -3.09
C VAL A 44 16.58 -23.16 -4.21
N GLU A 45 16.83 -23.52 -5.46
CA GLU A 45 16.16 -23.03 -6.66
C GLU A 45 14.70 -23.49 -6.80
N TRP A 46 14.21 -24.34 -5.88
CA TRP A 46 12.80 -24.73 -5.75
C TRP A 46 12.07 -23.91 -4.66
N VAL A 47 12.70 -22.85 -4.13
CA VAL A 47 12.13 -22.00 -3.07
C VAL A 47 12.00 -20.56 -3.57
N ALA A 48 10.76 -20.07 -3.67
CA ALA A 48 10.49 -18.66 -3.92
C ALA A 48 10.41 -17.91 -2.58
N HIS A 49 11.16 -16.83 -2.43
CA HIS A 49 11.27 -16.06 -1.19
C HIS A 49 11.70 -14.60 -1.48
N PRO A 50 11.67 -13.66 -0.53
CA PRO A 50 12.00 -12.25 -0.80
C PRO A 50 13.31 -11.95 -1.52
N GLY A 51 14.35 -12.78 -1.33
CA GLY A 51 15.65 -12.67 -2.02
C GLY A 51 15.72 -13.39 -3.38
N THR A 52 14.75 -14.24 -3.72
CA THR A 52 14.57 -14.86 -5.04
C THR A 52 13.06 -15.01 -5.26
N PRO A 53 12.37 -13.91 -5.63
CA PRO A 53 10.91 -13.81 -5.52
C PRO A 53 10.14 -14.53 -6.62
N THR A 54 10.81 -14.90 -7.72
CA THR A 54 10.16 -15.41 -8.94
C THR A 54 10.76 -16.75 -9.36
N LEU A 55 9.90 -17.75 -9.53
CA LEU A 55 10.18 -19.06 -10.12
C LEU A 55 9.18 -19.34 -11.26
N PRO A 56 9.41 -20.35 -12.12
CA PRO A 56 8.45 -20.71 -13.18
C PRO A 56 7.06 -21.03 -12.61
N GLY A 57 6.09 -20.16 -12.91
CA GLY A 57 4.72 -20.27 -12.43
C GLY A 57 4.46 -19.76 -11.00
N LEU A 58 5.44 -19.17 -10.32
CA LEU A 58 5.30 -18.75 -8.91
C LEU A 58 5.99 -17.41 -8.65
N GLU A 59 5.28 -16.46 -8.06
CA GLU A 59 5.85 -15.19 -7.60
C GLU A 59 5.41 -14.87 -6.16
N VAL A 60 6.35 -14.36 -5.35
CA VAL A 60 6.13 -13.96 -3.95
C VAL A 60 6.67 -12.55 -3.67
N SER A 61 6.21 -11.94 -2.57
CA SER A 61 6.64 -10.60 -2.16
C SER A 61 8.15 -10.51 -1.91
N LYS A 62 8.74 -9.34 -2.25
CA LYS A 62 10.16 -9.00 -2.04
C LYS A 62 10.47 -8.49 -0.61
N GLN A 63 9.47 -8.42 0.26
CA GLN A 63 9.59 -7.84 1.60
C GLN A 63 8.70 -8.55 2.62
N ALA A 64 8.99 -8.34 3.92
CA ALA A 64 8.03 -8.69 4.96
C ALA A 64 6.93 -7.62 5.03
N ALA A 65 5.68 -8.06 5.15
CA ALA A 65 4.49 -7.20 5.15
C ALA A 65 3.38 -7.83 5.99
N ALA A 66 2.41 -7.03 6.43
CA ALA A 66 1.22 -7.54 7.14
C ALA A 66 0.34 -8.36 6.19
N ASP A 67 0.29 -7.96 4.93
CA ASP A 67 -0.49 -8.59 3.87
C ASP A 67 0.42 -8.99 2.70
N HIS A 68 0.14 -10.13 2.06
CA HIS A 68 0.88 -10.61 0.89
C HIS A 68 -0.03 -11.08 -0.22
N ARG A 69 0.48 -10.97 -1.44
CA ARG A 69 -0.10 -11.52 -2.67
C ARG A 69 0.95 -12.41 -3.32
N LEU A 70 0.64 -13.70 -3.50
CA LEU A 70 1.48 -14.63 -4.24
C LEU A 70 0.74 -15.01 -5.52
N ALA A 71 1.39 -14.83 -6.68
CA ALA A 71 0.82 -15.22 -7.97
C ALA A 71 1.24 -16.66 -8.31
N VAL A 72 0.28 -17.48 -8.76
CA VAL A 72 0.50 -18.90 -9.07
C VAL A 72 -0.12 -19.28 -10.41
N ASP A 73 0.70 -19.62 -11.40
CA ASP A 73 0.27 -20.26 -12.65
C ASP A 73 0.63 -21.75 -12.61
N LEU A 74 -0.35 -22.57 -12.22
CA LEU A 74 -0.23 -24.04 -12.13
C LEU A 74 -0.02 -24.71 -13.49
N GLY A 75 -0.22 -23.99 -14.60
CA GLY A 75 0.04 -24.44 -15.97
C GLY A 75 1.46 -24.12 -16.46
N ALA A 76 2.13 -23.16 -15.82
CA ALA A 76 3.54 -22.82 -16.07
C ALA A 76 4.52 -23.59 -15.14
N MET A 77 4.01 -24.39 -14.21
CA MET A 77 4.81 -25.23 -13.32
C MET A 77 5.58 -26.31 -14.11
N PRO A 78 6.87 -26.55 -13.80
CA PRO A 78 7.61 -27.69 -14.36
C PRO A 78 6.96 -29.03 -14.01
N GLU A 79 6.97 -30.00 -14.92
CA GLU A 79 6.27 -31.29 -14.74
C GLU A 79 6.70 -32.08 -13.49
N ALA A 80 7.92 -31.86 -12.99
CA ALA A 80 8.42 -32.49 -11.77
C ALA A 80 7.71 -31.95 -10.50
N VAL A 81 7.14 -30.74 -10.54
CA VAL A 81 6.44 -30.10 -9.42
C VAL A 81 5.05 -30.71 -9.26
N HIS A 82 4.80 -31.31 -8.11
CA HIS A 82 3.51 -31.88 -7.73
C HIS A 82 2.90 -31.21 -6.49
N ARG A 83 3.67 -30.34 -5.82
CA ARG A 83 3.24 -29.60 -4.63
C ARG A 83 3.80 -28.18 -4.63
N VAL A 84 3.01 -27.22 -4.17
CA VAL A 84 3.41 -25.86 -3.83
C VAL A 84 2.97 -25.60 -2.39
N SER A 85 3.91 -25.40 -1.46
CA SER A 85 3.62 -25.17 -0.05
C SER A 85 3.79 -23.69 0.26
N VAL A 86 2.76 -23.02 0.78
CA VAL A 86 2.84 -21.60 1.18
C VAL A 86 3.32 -21.51 2.62
N LEU A 87 4.40 -20.75 2.82
CA LEU A 87 5.13 -20.63 4.06
C LEU A 87 4.99 -19.20 4.60
N LEU A 88 4.68 -19.06 5.89
CA LEU A 88 4.73 -17.79 6.61
C LEU A 88 5.77 -17.90 7.72
N ALA A 89 6.61 -16.88 7.91
CA ALA A 89 7.59 -16.85 8.99
C ALA A 89 7.71 -15.44 9.60
N LEU A 90 8.07 -15.36 10.87
CA LEU A 90 8.31 -14.08 11.55
C LEU A 90 9.73 -13.58 11.27
N PRO A 91 9.93 -12.30 10.91
CA PRO A 91 11.27 -11.75 10.68
C PRO A 91 12.14 -11.84 11.93
N LEU A 92 13.35 -12.41 11.79
CA LEU A 92 14.32 -12.43 12.88
C LEU A 92 15.01 -11.05 13.03
N GLY A 93 15.08 -10.55 14.28
CA GLY A 93 15.94 -9.42 14.65
C GLY A 93 15.31 -8.01 14.61
N GLY A 94 14.01 -7.86 14.32
CA GLY A 94 13.27 -6.60 14.45
C GLY A 94 12.53 -6.47 15.80
N GLU A 95 11.91 -5.31 16.06
CA GLU A 95 11.05 -5.06 17.24
C GLU A 95 9.67 -5.77 17.17
N GLY A 96 9.55 -6.80 16.33
CA GLY A 96 8.32 -7.56 16.10
C GLY A 96 8.12 -8.72 17.10
N PRO A 97 6.92 -9.33 17.10
CA PRO A 97 6.65 -10.53 17.89
C PRO A 97 7.46 -11.72 17.38
N THR A 98 7.99 -12.52 18.30
CA THR A 98 8.87 -13.65 18.01
C THR A 98 8.15 -14.99 17.81
N ARG A 99 6.82 -15.02 18.04
CA ARG A 99 5.97 -16.21 17.92
C ARG A 99 4.55 -15.86 17.46
N PHE A 100 3.91 -16.75 16.71
CA PHE A 100 2.57 -16.52 16.13
C PHE A 100 1.46 -16.47 17.19
N GLY A 101 1.63 -17.08 18.37
CA GLY A 101 0.68 -16.96 19.49
C GLY A 101 0.57 -15.54 20.08
N ALA A 102 1.43 -14.61 19.67
CA ALA A 102 1.34 -13.19 20.02
C ALA A 102 0.67 -12.34 18.92
N LEU A 103 0.10 -12.97 17.89
CA LEU A 103 -0.56 -12.34 16.75
C LEU A 103 -2.03 -12.73 16.64
N ALA A 104 -2.77 -11.94 15.85
CA ALA A 104 -4.02 -12.42 15.29
C ALA A 104 -3.76 -13.66 14.40
N ALA A 105 -4.70 -14.60 14.38
CA ALA A 105 -4.60 -15.80 13.56
C ALA A 105 -4.44 -15.42 12.07
N PRO A 106 -3.35 -15.78 11.38
CA PRO A 106 -3.17 -15.41 9.98
C PRO A 106 -4.28 -16.01 9.10
N PHE A 107 -4.86 -15.18 8.25
CA PHE A 107 -5.85 -15.56 7.26
C PHE A 107 -5.20 -15.76 5.90
N VAL A 108 -5.63 -16.78 5.16
CA VAL A 108 -5.16 -17.04 3.79
C VAL A 108 -6.35 -17.36 2.89
N ALA A 109 -6.47 -16.65 1.77
CA ALA A 109 -7.46 -16.90 0.72
C ALA A 109 -6.78 -17.25 -0.60
N VAL A 110 -7.36 -18.22 -1.31
CA VAL A 110 -7.00 -18.59 -2.69
C VAL A 110 -8.09 -18.07 -3.61
N THR A 111 -7.75 -17.16 -4.51
CA THR A 111 -8.67 -16.49 -5.44
C THR A 111 -8.32 -16.78 -6.89
N GLY A 112 -9.27 -16.56 -7.79
CA GLY A 112 -8.99 -16.34 -9.21
C GLY A 112 -8.34 -14.98 -9.46
N LEU A 113 -7.88 -14.75 -10.70
CA LEU A 113 -7.32 -13.46 -11.13
C LEU A 113 -8.35 -12.33 -11.22
N ASP A 114 -9.63 -12.71 -11.27
CA ASP A 114 -10.82 -11.86 -11.20
C ASP A 114 -11.21 -11.49 -9.76
N GLY A 115 -10.46 -11.97 -8.75
CA GLY A 115 -10.77 -11.79 -7.33
C GLY A 115 -11.74 -12.81 -6.75
N THR A 116 -12.36 -13.67 -7.57
CA THR A 116 -13.34 -14.68 -7.11
C THR A 116 -12.68 -15.64 -6.11
N GLU A 117 -13.12 -15.64 -4.86
CA GLU A 117 -12.59 -16.54 -3.84
C GLU A 117 -12.98 -18.00 -4.12
N VAL A 118 -11.96 -18.87 -4.14
CA VAL A 118 -12.09 -20.31 -4.35
C VAL A 118 -12.10 -21.04 -3.01
N ALA A 119 -11.18 -20.69 -2.11
CA ALA A 119 -11.12 -21.25 -0.76
C ALA A 119 -10.38 -20.31 0.21
N SER A 120 -10.75 -20.34 1.48
CA SER A 120 -10.15 -19.53 2.55
C SER A 120 -9.81 -20.38 3.79
N TYR A 121 -8.85 -19.94 4.59
CA TYR A 121 -8.41 -20.63 5.79
C TYR A 121 -7.82 -19.67 6.84
N THR A 122 -8.40 -19.66 8.04
CA THR A 122 -7.86 -18.96 9.21
C THR A 122 -6.99 -19.91 10.04
N ILE A 123 -5.70 -19.60 10.15
CA ILE A 123 -4.70 -20.45 10.83
C ILE A 123 -4.77 -20.24 12.34
N THR A 124 -5.63 -21.00 12.99
CA THR A 124 -5.80 -21.00 14.46
C THR A 124 -4.92 -22.05 15.15
N GLY A 125 -4.65 -21.83 16.45
CA GLY A 125 -3.95 -22.81 17.29
C GLY A 125 -2.42 -22.77 17.21
N LEU A 126 -1.83 -21.66 16.78
CA LEU A 126 -0.39 -21.38 16.92
C LEU A 126 -0.12 -20.74 18.29
N ASP A 127 1.01 -21.10 18.92
CA ASP A 127 1.52 -20.50 20.15
C ASP A 127 3.01 -20.13 20.00
N ALA A 128 3.90 -21.10 20.23
CA ALA A 128 5.35 -20.90 20.30
C ALA A 128 6.04 -20.86 18.93
N GLU A 129 5.30 -21.12 17.86
CA GLU A 129 5.83 -21.29 16.50
C GLU A 129 6.21 -19.95 15.86
N SER A 130 7.31 -19.95 15.10
CA SER A 130 7.86 -18.78 14.41
C SER A 130 7.86 -18.93 12.88
N ALA A 131 7.56 -20.12 12.37
CA ALA A 131 7.19 -20.37 10.98
C ALA A 131 5.98 -21.31 10.90
N VAL A 132 5.23 -21.28 9.79
CA VAL A 132 4.05 -22.12 9.56
C VAL A 132 3.89 -22.45 8.08
N VAL A 133 3.60 -23.71 7.76
CA VAL A 133 3.04 -24.10 6.45
C VAL A 133 1.54 -23.80 6.50
N ALA A 134 1.12 -22.75 5.79
CA ALA A 134 -0.24 -22.27 5.78
C ALA A 134 -1.18 -23.24 5.04
N LEU A 135 -0.90 -23.43 3.75
CA LEU A 135 -1.63 -24.33 2.86
C LEU A 135 -0.70 -24.98 1.84
N GLU A 136 -1.17 -26.07 1.24
CA GLU A 136 -0.51 -26.75 0.12
C GLU A 136 -1.44 -26.76 -1.09
N LEU A 137 -0.94 -26.36 -2.26
CA LEU A 137 -1.53 -26.75 -3.53
C LEU A 137 -0.85 -28.05 -3.97
N TYR A 138 -1.61 -29.09 -4.30
CA TYR A 138 -1.06 -30.40 -4.66
C TYR A 138 -1.80 -31.05 -5.82
N ARG A 139 -1.06 -31.78 -6.66
CA ARG A 139 -1.58 -32.46 -7.84
C ARG A 139 -1.89 -33.92 -7.51
N ARG A 140 -3.10 -34.37 -7.81
CA ARG A 140 -3.53 -35.78 -7.65
C ARG A 140 -4.38 -36.21 -8.84
N GLN A 141 -3.96 -37.28 -9.52
CA GLN A 141 -4.62 -37.80 -10.74
C GLN A 141 -4.77 -36.71 -11.83
N GLY A 142 -3.71 -35.93 -12.05
CA GLY A 142 -3.66 -34.87 -13.05
C GLY A 142 -4.27 -33.52 -12.63
N ALA A 143 -5.25 -33.52 -11.72
CA ALA A 143 -5.92 -32.32 -11.22
C ALA A 143 -5.25 -31.72 -9.97
N TRP A 144 -5.31 -30.39 -9.84
CA TRP A 144 -4.82 -29.66 -8.67
C TRP A 144 -5.90 -29.48 -7.59
N LYS A 145 -5.46 -29.45 -6.32
CA LYS A 145 -6.30 -29.25 -5.14
C LYS A 145 -5.56 -28.39 -4.13
N VAL A 146 -6.28 -27.60 -3.34
CA VAL A 146 -5.75 -26.91 -2.16
C VAL A 146 -6.01 -27.76 -0.90
N ARG A 147 -5.11 -27.68 0.07
CA ARG A 147 -5.22 -28.27 1.41
C ARG A 147 -4.87 -27.24 2.47
N ALA A 148 -5.74 -27.04 3.45
CA ALA A 148 -5.40 -26.28 4.66
C ALA A 148 -4.45 -27.11 5.54
N VAL A 149 -3.28 -26.59 5.92
CA VAL A 149 -2.24 -27.34 6.64
C VAL A 149 -2.04 -26.83 8.06
N GLY A 150 -1.78 -25.53 8.23
CA GLY A 150 -1.56 -24.89 9.53
C GLY A 150 -0.57 -25.61 10.43
N GLN A 151 0.54 -26.10 9.88
CA GLN A 151 1.59 -26.78 10.65
C GLN A 151 2.67 -25.77 11.01
N GLY A 152 2.71 -25.37 12.28
CA GLY A 152 3.74 -24.49 12.82
C GLY A 152 5.03 -25.21 13.19
N TYR A 153 6.12 -24.45 13.26
CA TYR A 153 7.47 -24.87 13.63
C TYR A 153 8.08 -23.86 14.62
N ALA A 154 8.57 -24.36 15.76
CA ALA A 154 9.14 -23.53 16.83
C ALA A 154 10.56 -23.06 16.48
N GLY A 155 11.36 -23.93 15.85
CA GLY A 155 12.68 -23.62 15.27
C GLY A 155 12.60 -22.82 13.96
N GLY A 156 11.42 -22.31 13.61
CA GLY A 156 11.21 -21.36 12.52
C GLY A 156 11.51 -21.94 11.14
N LEU A 157 11.90 -21.05 10.22
CA LEU A 157 12.04 -21.38 8.81
C LEU A 157 13.13 -22.45 8.53
N ALA A 158 14.17 -22.52 9.36
CA ALA A 158 15.22 -23.53 9.23
C ALA A 158 14.72 -24.93 9.58
N GLU A 159 13.93 -25.08 10.66
CA GLU A 159 13.29 -26.36 11.02
C GLU A 159 12.29 -26.78 9.94
N LEU A 160 11.42 -25.87 9.49
CA LEU A 160 10.43 -26.10 8.44
C LEU A 160 11.08 -26.60 7.13
N LEU A 161 12.10 -25.90 6.63
CA LEU A 161 12.79 -26.31 5.40
C LEU A 161 13.54 -27.64 5.56
N THR A 162 13.99 -27.97 6.78
CA THR A 162 14.62 -29.26 7.09
C THR A 162 13.60 -30.41 7.06
N ASP A 163 12.39 -30.19 7.58
CA ASP A 163 11.27 -31.15 7.53
C ASP A 163 10.80 -31.41 6.07
N GLN A 164 10.84 -30.38 5.22
CA GLN A 164 10.62 -30.51 3.76
C GLN A 164 11.82 -31.14 3.00
N GLY A 165 12.88 -31.53 3.72
CA GLY A 165 14.00 -32.31 3.19
C GLY A 165 15.13 -31.53 2.53
N LEU A 166 15.14 -30.19 2.61
CA LEU A 166 16.16 -29.35 1.95
C LEU A 166 17.53 -29.44 2.66
N PRO A 167 18.61 -29.95 2.02
CA PRO A 167 19.90 -30.13 2.70
C PRO A 167 20.55 -28.83 3.18
N GLN A 168 20.29 -27.71 2.49
CA GLN A 168 20.83 -26.37 2.79
C GLN A 168 19.87 -25.51 3.64
N ALA A 169 18.85 -26.10 4.28
CA ALA A 169 17.78 -25.41 5.00
C ALA A 169 18.27 -24.27 5.92
N LEU A 170 19.29 -24.51 6.75
CA LEU A 170 19.83 -23.50 7.67
C LEU A 170 20.48 -22.31 6.93
N GLN A 171 21.20 -22.57 5.85
CA GLN A 171 21.86 -21.53 5.05
C GLN A 171 20.82 -20.69 4.30
N LEU A 172 19.83 -21.35 3.68
CA LEU A 172 18.75 -20.66 2.98
C LEU A 172 17.89 -19.83 3.94
N ALA A 173 17.51 -20.38 5.10
CA ALA A 173 16.78 -19.64 6.12
C ALA A 173 17.57 -18.41 6.62
N GLY A 174 18.89 -18.53 6.77
CA GLY A 174 19.78 -17.40 7.06
C GLY A 174 19.71 -16.31 5.99
N GLY A 175 19.90 -16.69 4.72
CA GLY A 175 19.82 -15.76 3.58
C GLY A 175 18.44 -15.13 3.37
N ILE A 176 17.36 -15.84 3.67
CA ILE A 176 15.99 -15.29 3.65
C ILE A 176 15.85 -14.20 4.73
N ASN A 177 16.27 -14.47 5.96
CA ASN A 177 16.22 -13.49 7.03
C ASN A 177 17.12 -12.29 6.76
N GLU A 178 18.31 -12.50 6.17
CA GLU A 178 19.21 -11.40 5.79
C GLU A 178 18.60 -10.54 4.67
N ALA A 179 18.03 -11.14 3.63
CA ALA A 179 17.35 -10.40 2.56
C ALA A 179 16.18 -9.56 3.09
N VAL A 180 15.41 -10.10 4.05
CA VAL A 180 14.32 -9.39 4.73
C VAL A 180 14.84 -8.27 5.65
N ALA A 181 15.91 -8.51 6.40
CA ALA A 181 16.54 -7.51 7.26
C ALA A 181 17.17 -6.36 6.44
N GLN A 182 17.81 -6.66 5.31
CA GLN A 182 18.27 -5.67 4.33
C GLN A 182 17.10 -4.93 3.65
N GLY A 183 15.93 -5.55 3.54
CA GLY A 183 14.68 -4.90 3.17
C GLY A 183 14.25 -3.87 4.23
N LEU A 184 14.04 -4.32 5.47
CA LEU A 184 13.64 -3.46 6.60
C LEU A 184 14.63 -2.31 6.87
N ALA A 185 15.93 -2.55 6.80
CA ALA A 185 16.94 -1.53 7.05
C ALA A 185 16.89 -0.38 6.03
N ARG A 186 16.56 -0.68 4.77
CA ARG A 186 16.32 0.32 3.72
C ARG A 186 15.05 1.15 3.95
N SER A 187 14.14 0.70 4.81
CA SER A 187 12.93 1.43 5.20
C SER A 187 13.08 2.30 6.46
N VAL A 188 14.22 2.24 7.18
CA VAL A 188 14.35 2.83 8.54
C VAL A 188 15.62 3.69 8.76
N ALA A 189 16.61 3.65 7.87
CA ALA A 189 17.90 4.31 8.12
C ALA A 189 17.86 5.85 8.02
N ALA A 190 17.88 6.55 9.17
CA ALA A 190 18.16 7.98 9.25
C ALA A 190 19.65 8.29 8.99
N PRO A 191 20.00 9.44 8.34
CA PRO A 191 21.37 9.74 7.96
C PRO A 191 22.26 10.09 9.19
N PRO A 192 23.53 9.64 9.23
CA PRO A 192 24.46 9.99 10.29
C PRO A 192 24.89 11.47 10.20
N PRO A 193 25.08 12.18 11.33
CA PRO A 193 25.50 13.57 11.33
C PRO A 193 26.94 13.70 10.83
N ARG A 194 27.12 14.32 9.65
CA ARG A 194 28.45 14.58 9.08
C ARG A 194 29.12 15.74 9.82
N THR A 195 30.27 15.48 10.43
CA THR A 195 31.20 16.54 10.87
C THR A 195 31.72 17.31 9.65
N PRO A 196 31.87 18.64 9.73
CA PRO A 196 32.37 19.43 8.61
C PRO A 196 33.87 19.20 8.43
N ASP A 197 34.26 18.59 7.30
CA ASP A 197 35.66 18.51 6.90
C ASP A 197 35.95 19.58 5.84
N THR A 198 36.87 20.48 6.16
CA THR A 198 37.26 21.62 5.32
C THR A 198 38.40 21.27 4.36
N ASP A 199 38.49 22.02 3.27
CA ASP A 199 39.56 21.99 2.26
C ASP A 199 39.74 20.70 1.44
N ARG A 200 39.28 20.78 0.18
CA ARG A 200 40.24 20.65 -0.93
C ARG A 200 39.85 21.48 -2.17
N THR A 201 40.80 22.30 -2.59
CA THR A 201 40.66 23.28 -3.67
C THR A 201 40.65 22.65 -5.06
N ARG A 202 39.60 22.97 -5.82
CA ARG A 202 39.59 23.41 -7.23
C ARG A 202 40.93 23.25 -7.98
N GLN A 203 40.99 22.32 -8.94
CA GLN A 203 41.79 22.50 -10.16
C GLN A 203 40.91 22.25 -11.40
N THR A 204 40.89 23.23 -12.29
CA THR A 204 40.16 23.27 -13.55
C THR A 204 40.96 22.61 -14.67
N ALA A 205 40.33 21.78 -15.49
CA ALA A 205 40.90 21.26 -16.73
C ALA A 205 40.13 21.79 -17.95
N THR A 206 40.85 22.46 -18.86
CA THR A 206 40.33 22.94 -20.15
C THR A 206 40.74 21.95 -21.25
N PRO A 207 39.85 21.55 -22.18
CA PRO A 207 40.17 20.55 -23.19
C PRO A 207 40.97 21.13 -24.37
N ALA A 208 41.80 20.30 -24.99
CA ALA A 208 42.48 20.58 -26.26
C ALA A 208 42.40 19.36 -27.20
N LEU A 209 42.39 19.63 -28.50
CA LEU A 209 42.05 18.67 -29.57
C LEU A 209 43.18 17.65 -29.88
N GLY A 210 42.80 16.53 -30.52
CA GLY A 210 43.73 15.61 -31.21
C GLY A 210 44.29 16.18 -32.53
N PRO A 211 44.89 15.36 -33.44
CA PRO A 211 44.28 14.11 -33.92
C PRO A 211 45.22 12.91 -34.24
N GLU A 212 44.56 11.77 -34.53
CA GLU A 212 44.94 10.65 -35.45
C GLU A 212 46.28 9.87 -35.34
N GLY A 213 46.23 8.54 -35.56
CA GLY A 213 47.39 7.76 -36.03
C GLY A 213 47.56 6.29 -35.59
N SER A 214 46.64 5.40 -35.95
CA SER A 214 46.78 3.94 -36.20
C SER A 214 48.03 3.14 -35.71
N GLY A 215 47.82 2.03 -34.97
CA GLY A 215 48.84 0.99 -34.75
C GLY A 215 48.35 -0.23 -33.96
N ALA A 216 48.54 -1.46 -34.48
CA ALA A 216 47.84 -2.66 -34.01
C ALA A 216 48.63 -3.60 -33.07
N THR A 217 47.89 -4.23 -32.14
CA THR A 217 47.99 -5.64 -31.67
C THR A 217 49.16 -6.21 -30.84
N THR A 218 48.73 -7.11 -29.91
CA THR A 218 49.35 -8.36 -29.40
C THR A 218 50.36 -8.40 -28.24
N GLN A 219 49.87 -8.93 -27.11
CA GLN A 219 50.41 -10.03 -26.26
C GLN A 219 51.82 -9.96 -25.64
N GLY A 220 51.91 -10.19 -24.31
CA GLY A 220 53.15 -10.62 -23.66
C GLY A 220 53.23 -10.44 -22.13
N ALA A 221 52.79 -11.45 -21.38
CA ALA A 221 53.33 -11.78 -20.04
C ALA A 221 54.20 -13.05 -20.19
N PRO A 222 54.93 -13.59 -19.17
CA PRO A 222 55.08 -13.17 -17.77
C PRO A 222 56.57 -13.12 -17.29
N GLY A 223 56.81 -12.89 -15.99
CA GLY A 223 58.15 -13.10 -15.39
C GLY A 223 58.26 -12.63 -13.94
N ALA A 224 58.83 -13.46 -13.05
CA ALA A 224 58.89 -13.23 -11.61
C ALA A 224 60.34 -12.96 -11.09
N VAL A 225 60.48 -12.94 -9.75
CA VAL A 225 61.69 -13.10 -8.92
C VAL A 225 62.19 -11.82 -8.23
N GLY A 226 62.18 -11.82 -6.89
CA GLY A 226 62.93 -10.90 -6.02
C GLY A 226 64.32 -11.45 -5.67
N PRO A 227 65.15 -10.71 -4.90
CA PRO A 227 65.13 -10.99 -3.46
C PRO A 227 65.43 -9.78 -2.53
N GLN A 228 65.27 -10.03 -1.22
CA GLN A 228 65.80 -9.23 -0.11
C GLN A 228 67.36 -9.35 -0.07
N SER A 229 68.18 -8.61 0.67
CA SER A 229 68.06 -8.03 2.03
C SER A 229 69.28 -7.12 2.33
N GLY A 230 69.23 -6.29 3.38
CA GLY A 230 70.38 -5.47 3.82
C GLY A 230 70.14 -4.65 5.10
N SER A 231 70.39 -5.27 6.26
CA SER A 231 70.38 -4.70 7.63
C SER A 231 71.64 -3.82 7.90
N PRO A 232 71.93 -3.28 9.13
CA PRO A 232 71.35 -3.47 10.48
C PRO A 232 70.90 -2.12 11.12
N TYR A 233 70.69 -1.87 12.44
CA TYR A 233 70.94 -2.55 13.73
C TYR A 233 69.85 -2.20 14.79
N GLY A 234 69.72 -3.02 15.85
CA GLY A 234 69.20 -2.63 17.18
C GLY A 234 70.32 -2.67 18.23
N ALA A 235 70.15 -2.70 19.56
CA ALA A 235 69.02 -2.47 20.48
C ALA A 235 69.58 -2.46 21.95
N GLN A 236 68.79 -2.02 22.95
CA GLN A 236 68.99 -2.21 24.42
C GLN A 236 70.22 -1.51 25.09
N GLY A 237 70.19 -1.02 26.35
CA GLY A 237 69.08 -0.76 27.29
C GLY A 237 69.54 -0.46 28.75
N THR A 238 68.87 0.48 29.46
CA THR A 238 68.85 0.71 30.95
C THR A 238 70.18 1.14 31.64
N PRO A 239 70.24 1.57 32.95
CA PRO A 239 69.19 1.76 33.97
C PRO A 239 69.20 3.07 34.85
N GLN A 240 68.02 3.41 35.41
CA GLN A 240 67.71 3.79 36.82
C GLN A 240 68.58 4.76 37.69
N ALA A 241 67.97 5.90 38.09
CA ALA A 241 68.06 6.62 39.40
C ALA A 241 67.08 7.84 39.38
N GLY A 242 66.48 8.38 40.45
CA GLY A 242 66.43 8.00 41.87
C GLY A 242 66.90 9.13 42.83
N TYR A 243 66.02 10.06 43.28
CA TYR A 243 66.24 10.91 44.48
C TYR A 243 64.96 11.56 45.06
N SER A 244 64.98 11.80 46.37
CA SER A 244 63.98 12.45 47.27
C SER A 244 64.08 14.00 47.29
N GLY A 245 63.21 14.82 47.91
CA GLY A 245 61.94 14.63 48.65
C GLY A 245 61.60 15.84 49.58
N GLY A 246 60.31 16.02 49.94
CA GLY A 246 59.79 17.02 50.93
C GLY A 246 59.54 18.46 50.41
N GLY A 247 58.52 19.22 50.85
CA GLY A 247 57.38 18.94 51.75
C GLY A 247 56.51 20.20 52.03
N ALA A 248 55.29 20.00 52.58
CA ALA A 248 54.25 21.00 52.99
C ALA A 248 53.60 21.83 51.84
N ASP A 249 52.32 22.24 51.88
CA ASP A 249 51.31 22.23 52.97
C ASP A 249 49.85 22.24 52.41
N ALA A 250 48.85 21.80 53.21
CA ALA A 250 47.39 22.09 53.16
C ALA A 250 46.57 21.91 51.81
N ALA A 251 45.31 21.45 51.75
CA ALA A 251 44.31 20.99 52.73
C ALA A 251 43.21 20.10 52.08
N ALA A 252 42.27 19.60 52.90
CA ALA A 252 40.91 19.13 52.55
C ALA A 252 40.70 17.73 51.89
N GLY A 253 40.84 16.69 52.71
CA GLY A 253 39.71 15.81 53.07
C GLY A 253 39.05 14.87 52.05
N GLN A 254 39.34 13.57 52.15
CA GLN A 254 38.44 12.56 52.73
C GLN A 254 39.10 11.16 52.76
N SER A 255 38.92 10.44 53.88
CA SER A 255 39.27 9.01 54.05
C SER A 255 38.40 8.14 53.11
N GLY A 256 38.82 7.05 52.47
CA GLY A 256 39.74 5.97 52.90
C GLY A 256 38.96 4.91 53.69
N ALA A 257 38.95 3.60 53.43
CA ALA A 257 39.56 2.70 52.42
C ALA A 257 38.53 1.55 52.13
N SER A 258 38.70 0.48 51.35
CA SER A 258 39.87 -0.34 50.99
C SER A 258 39.53 -1.22 49.76
N ALA A 259 40.53 -1.80 49.09
CA ALA A 259 40.35 -2.62 47.89
C ALA A 259 40.34 -4.13 48.18
N ALA A 260 39.50 -4.87 47.44
CA ALA A 260 39.70 -6.27 47.07
C ALA A 260 38.92 -6.56 45.78
N GLY A 261 39.54 -7.22 44.80
CA GLY A 261 38.99 -7.33 43.44
C GLY A 261 37.92 -8.41 43.27
N GLY A 262 36.92 -8.11 42.45
CA GLY A 262 35.97 -9.04 41.84
C GLY A 262 35.63 -8.56 40.41
N PRO A 263 35.07 -9.42 39.54
CA PRO A 263 34.75 -9.04 38.16
C PRO A 263 33.71 -7.91 38.12
N ILE A 264 33.88 -6.98 37.18
CA ILE A 264 33.03 -5.79 37.05
C ILE A 264 31.64 -6.19 36.55
N ASP A 265 30.64 -5.99 37.40
CA ASP A 265 29.22 -6.04 37.07
C ASP A 265 28.75 -4.66 36.58
N TYR A 266 28.14 -4.60 35.39
CA TYR A 266 27.66 -3.36 34.76
C TYR A 266 26.19 -3.03 35.09
N SER A 267 25.59 -3.64 36.11
CA SER A 267 24.23 -3.35 36.56
C SER A 267 24.11 -2.03 37.34
N HIS A 268 24.13 -0.90 36.63
CA HIS A 268 23.78 0.39 37.24
C HIS A 268 22.27 0.47 37.58
N PRO A 269 21.90 0.78 38.85
CA PRO A 269 20.50 0.91 39.24
C PRO A 269 19.90 2.24 38.77
N ARG A 270 18.57 2.24 38.53
CA ARG A 270 17.74 3.36 38.04
C ARG A 270 17.74 3.65 36.53
N ARG A 271 17.73 2.61 35.69
CA ARG A 271 17.03 2.70 34.40
C ARG A 271 15.60 2.15 34.57
N GLN A 272 14.68 3.01 35.05
CA GLN A 272 13.25 2.76 34.81
C GLN A 272 13.06 2.85 33.29
N ALA A 273 12.85 1.71 32.63
CA ALA A 273 12.27 1.73 31.30
C ALA A 273 10.90 2.42 31.43
N GLY A 274 10.70 3.52 30.71
CA GLY A 274 9.36 4.05 30.54
C GLY A 274 8.51 2.95 29.92
N ALA A 275 7.41 2.59 30.58
CA ALA A 275 6.48 1.66 29.97
C ALA A 275 6.04 2.21 28.60
N PRO A 276 5.86 1.36 27.57
CA PRO A 276 5.24 1.83 26.34
C PRO A 276 3.90 2.51 26.68
N PRO A 277 3.53 3.59 25.97
CA PRO A 277 2.26 4.27 26.22
C PRO A 277 1.14 3.23 26.13
N GLN A 278 0.38 3.09 27.22
CA GLN A 278 -0.75 2.17 27.23
C GLN A 278 -1.73 2.60 26.14
N PRO A 279 -2.31 1.65 25.37
CA PRO A 279 -3.44 2.00 24.50
C PRO A 279 -4.51 2.67 25.36
N ALA A 280 -5.18 3.68 24.79
CA ALA A 280 -6.21 4.42 25.50
C ALA A 280 -7.24 3.43 26.11
N PRO A 281 -7.71 3.66 27.35
CA PRO A 281 -8.61 2.73 28.00
C PRO A 281 -9.88 2.57 27.15
N ALA A 282 -10.17 1.33 26.76
CA ALA A 282 -11.40 0.98 26.07
C ALA A 282 -12.61 1.51 26.85
N VAL A 283 -13.55 2.13 26.14
CA VAL A 283 -14.75 2.70 26.74
C VAL A 283 -15.52 1.59 27.45
N PRO A 284 -16.01 1.81 28.70
CA PRO A 284 -16.79 0.78 29.38
C PRO A 284 -18.03 0.41 28.54
N PRO A 285 -18.36 -0.89 28.43
CA PRO A 285 -19.46 -1.34 27.58
C PRO A 285 -20.77 -0.69 27.99
N GLY A 286 -21.60 -0.38 26.99
CA GLY A 286 -22.94 0.16 27.19
C GLY A 286 -23.80 -0.72 28.09
N ALA A 287 -24.82 -0.12 28.72
CA ALA A 287 -25.77 -0.87 29.53
C ALA A 287 -26.42 -1.99 28.70
N PRO A 288 -26.60 -3.21 29.25
CA PRO A 288 -27.09 -4.35 28.48
C PRO A 288 -28.44 -4.05 27.85
N GLY A 289 -28.50 -4.10 26.52
CA GLY A 289 -29.69 -3.76 25.72
C GLY A 289 -29.71 -2.35 25.12
N GLN A 290 -28.65 -1.55 25.29
CA GLN A 290 -28.44 -0.30 24.54
C GLN A 290 -27.19 -0.43 23.66
N PRO A 291 -27.22 0.02 22.39
CA PRO A 291 -26.00 0.12 21.58
C PRO A 291 -25.00 1.05 22.28
N ALA A 292 -23.71 0.70 22.19
CA ALA A 292 -22.66 1.61 22.65
C ALA A 292 -22.72 2.90 21.83
N ARG A 293 -22.44 4.05 22.46
CA ARG A 293 -22.33 5.30 21.71
C ARG A 293 -21.06 5.25 20.86
N PRO A 294 -21.13 5.52 19.55
CA PRO A 294 -19.94 5.58 18.71
C PRO A 294 -18.92 6.59 19.25
N VAL A 295 -17.64 6.26 19.10
CA VAL A 295 -16.51 7.11 19.47
C VAL A 295 -15.52 7.13 18.32
N ALA A 296 -14.97 8.31 18.01
CA ALA A 296 -13.97 8.44 16.96
C ALA A 296 -12.64 7.81 17.38
N GLY A 297 -12.10 6.95 16.51
CA GLY A 297 -10.90 6.16 16.75
C GLY A 297 -11.11 4.99 17.72
N ASP A 298 -12.31 4.42 17.81
CA ASP A 298 -12.59 3.24 18.67
C ASP A 298 -12.14 1.92 18.01
N ALA A 299 -11.94 1.91 16.69
CA ALA A 299 -11.30 0.78 15.99
C ALA A 299 -9.86 0.54 16.46
N THR A 300 -9.32 -0.66 16.22
CA THR A 300 -7.96 -1.03 16.63
C THR A 300 -6.89 -0.34 15.78
N GLY A 301 -5.80 0.14 16.39
CA GLY A 301 -4.70 0.80 15.70
C GLY A 301 -3.68 1.42 16.67
N TRP A 302 -2.51 1.76 16.17
CA TRP A 302 -1.33 2.19 16.92
C TRP A 302 -1.25 3.71 17.05
N SER A 303 -1.69 4.45 16.02
CA SER A 303 -1.89 5.90 16.06
C SER A 303 -3.39 6.26 16.16
N MET A 304 -3.72 7.55 16.32
CA MET A 304 -5.12 7.98 16.15
C MET A 304 -5.56 7.88 14.68
N GLU A 305 -4.66 8.23 13.76
CA GLU A 305 -4.88 8.18 12.32
C GLU A 305 -5.20 6.76 11.82
N GLU A 306 -4.43 5.76 12.24
CA GLU A 306 -4.67 4.36 11.87
C GLU A 306 -6.04 3.88 12.37
N ARG A 307 -6.44 4.29 13.57
CA ARG A 307 -7.75 3.95 14.14
C ARG A 307 -8.90 4.61 13.37
N LEU A 308 -8.77 5.88 13.00
CA LEU A 308 -9.77 6.57 12.17
C LEU A 308 -9.89 5.94 10.78
N TYR A 309 -8.77 5.60 10.15
CA TYR A 309 -8.77 4.89 8.86
C TYR A 309 -9.44 3.51 8.96
N ASN A 310 -9.08 2.71 9.97
CA ASN A 310 -9.67 1.39 10.19
C ASN A 310 -11.16 1.46 10.54
N GLN A 311 -11.61 2.54 11.19
CA GLN A 311 -13.02 2.79 11.48
C GLN A 311 -13.80 3.15 10.21
N VAL A 312 -13.30 4.07 9.38
CA VAL A 312 -13.90 4.39 8.07
C VAL A 312 -13.98 3.14 7.18
N TRP A 313 -12.94 2.30 7.18
CA TRP A 313 -12.96 1.01 6.48
C TRP A 313 -14.01 0.05 7.04
N GLY A 314 -14.15 -0.03 8.36
CA GLY A 314 -15.19 -0.82 9.02
C GLY A 314 -16.60 -0.37 8.62
N MET A 315 -16.87 0.94 8.62
CA MET A 315 -18.14 1.51 8.18
C MET A 315 -18.45 1.17 6.71
N PHE A 316 -17.44 1.18 5.83
CA PHE A 316 -17.58 0.78 4.43
C PHE A 316 -17.98 -0.70 4.30
N GLU A 317 -17.29 -1.59 5.01
CA GLU A 317 -17.56 -3.03 4.99
C GLU A 317 -18.93 -3.36 5.62
N ASP A 318 -19.28 -2.73 6.74
CA ASP A 318 -20.54 -2.95 7.44
C ASP A 318 -21.75 -2.44 6.64
N LEU A 319 -21.61 -1.30 5.93
CA LEU A 319 -22.63 -0.82 5.00
C LEU A 319 -22.81 -1.78 3.81
N ALA A 320 -21.72 -2.27 3.21
CA ALA A 320 -21.77 -3.29 2.16
C ALA A 320 -22.49 -4.56 2.66
N ARG A 321 -22.13 -5.06 3.84
CA ARG A 321 -22.68 -6.29 4.44
C ARG A 321 -24.17 -6.16 4.77
N THR A 322 -24.56 -5.03 5.35
CA THR A 322 -25.95 -4.69 5.68
C THR A 322 -26.82 -4.59 4.43
N MET A 323 -26.33 -3.91 3.39
CA MET A 323 -27.06 -3.79 2.12
C MET A 323 -27.16 -5.12 1.38
N SER A 324 -26.12 -5.95 1.39
CA SER A 324 -26.16 -7.32 0.89
C SER A 324 -27.20 -8.17 1.62
N ALA A 325 -27.26 -8.09 2.95
CA ALA A 325 -28.25 -8.80 3.76
C ALA A 325 -29.70 -8.35 3.47
N TYR A 326 -29.93 -7.04 3.33
CA TYR A 326 -31.23 -6.50 2.95
C TYR A 326 -31.68 -7.00 1.56
N ARG A 327 -30.84 -6.83 0.53
CA ARG A 327 -31.17 -7.29 -0.84
C ARG A 327 -31.44 -8.79 -0.88
N SER A 328 -30.61 -9.60 -0.22
CA SER A 328 -30.79 -11.06 -0.10
C SER A 328 -32.11 -11.45 0.60
N ALA A 329 -32.56 -10.67 1.58
CA ALA A 329 -33.82 -10.92 2.27
C ALA A 329 -35.04 -10.57 1.43
N VAL A 330 -34.96 -9.52 0.59
CA VAL A 330 -35.99 -9.18 -0.40
C VAL A 330 -36.06 -10.25 -1.48
N ASP A 331 -34.93 -10.66 -2.08
CA ASP A 331 -34.86 -11.74 -3.07
C ASP A 331 -35.44 -13.07 -2.54
N PHE A 332 -35.21 -13.36 -1.25
CA PHE A 332 -35.81 -14.50 -0.57
C PHE A 332 -37.34 -14.36 -0.42
N ALA A 333 -37.84 -13.17 -0.07
CA ALA A 333 -39.27 -12.89 0.03
C ALA A 333 -39.96 -13.04 -1.34
N ASP A 334 -39.37 -12.50 -2.41
CA ASP A 334 -39.85 -12.65 -3.80
C ASP A 334 -39.87 -14.13 -4.22
N SER A 335 -38.74 -14.82 -4.05
CA SER A 335 -38.61 -16.26 -4.32
C SER A 335 -39.58 -17.12 -3.50
N ARG A 336 -40.00 -16.65 -2.32
CA ARG A 336 -40.99 -17.31 -1.46
C ARG A 336 -42.40 -17.05 -1.96
N MET A 337 -42.71 -15.82 -2.35
CA MET A 337 -44.00 -15.44 -2.91
C MET A 337 -44.28 -16.20 -4.22
N GLU A 338 -43.33 -16.21 -5.16
CA GLU A 338 -43.44 -16.92 -6.44
C GLU A 338 -43.82 -18.40 -6.23
N LYS A 339 -43.10 -19.10 -5.32
CA LYS A 339 -43.39 -20.51 -4.99
C LYS A 339 -44.76 -20.73 -4.37
N GLU A 340 -45.23 -19.82 -3.50
CA GLU A 340 -46.58 -19.91 -2.93
C GLU A 340 -47.67 -19.62 -3.97
N LEU A 341 -47.43 -18.70 -4.91
CA LEU A 341 -48.33 -18.41 -6.04
C LEU A 341 -48.42 -19.60 -7.02
N ASP A 342 -47.28 -20.17 -7.43
CA ASP A 342 -47.23 -21.36 -8.27
C ASP A 342 -47.94 -22.55 -7.64
N GLN A 343 -47.75 -22.76 -6.33
CA GLN A 343 -48.44 -23.81 -5.59
C GLN A 343 -49.96 -23.57 -5.57
N ALA A 344 -50.41 -22.33 -5.36
CA ALA A 344 -51.84 -21.97 -5.38
C ALA A 344 -52.48 -22.14 -6.77
N LEU A 345 -51.71 -21.92 -7.84
CA LEU A 345 -52.13 -22.07 -9.24
C LEU A 345 -51.98 -23.50 -9.77
N SER A 346 -51.36 -24.41 -9.03
CA SER A 346 -51.10 -25.79 -9.48
C SER A 346 -52.37 -26.63 -9.70
N ASP A 347 -53.42 -26.45 -8.88
CA ASP A 347 -54.73 -27.11 -9.08
C ASP A 347 -55.62 -26.29 -10.04
N PRO A 348 -56.07 -26.84 -11.18
CA PRO A 348 -56.99 -26.16 -12.09
C PRO A 348 -58.32 -25.73 -11.44
N ARG A 349 -58.75 -26.35 -10.32
CA ARG A 349 -60.01 -26.04 -9.63
C ARG A 349 -59.91 -24.82 -8.71
N SER A 350 -58.73 -24.46 -8.20
CA SER A 350 -58.54 -23.30 -7.31
C SER A 350 -58.34 -21.97 -8.06
N ARG A 351 -58.00 -22.01 -9.35
CA ARG A 351 -57.58 -20.83 -10.14
C ARG A 351 -58.61 -19.70 -10.25
N MET A 352 -59.90 -20.05 -10.25
CA MET A 352 -61.01 -19.15 -10.62
C MET A 352 -62.06 -19.01 -9.49
N GLY A 353 -61.65 -19.05 -8.22
CA GLY A 353 -62.55 -18.87 -7.09
C GLY A 353 -61.84 -18.47 -5.80
N GLY A 354 -62.62 -18.05 -4.80
CA GLY A 354 -62.13 -17.33 -3.61
C GLY A 354 -61.08 -18.03 -2.75
N GLN A 355 -60.88 -19.35 -2.88
CA GLN A 355 -59.74 -20.03 -2.24
C GLN A 355 -58.40 -19.69 -2.92
N GLY A 356 -58.37 -19.53 -4.24
CA GLY A 356 -57.20 -19.06 -4.97
C GLY A 356 -56.93 -17.57 -4.71
N ASP A 357 -57.99 -16.76 -4.58
CA ASP A 357 -57.85 -15.35 -4.22
C ASP A 357 -57.27 -15.17 -2.81
N ALA A 358 -57.82 -15.87 -1.81
CA ALA A 358 -57.32 -15.85 -0.44
C ALA A 358 -55.88 -16.40 -0.32
N ALA A 359 -55.50 -17.39 -1.13
CA ALA A 359 -54.12 -17.89 -1.17
C ALA A 359 -53.14 -16.84 -1.75
N ARG A 360 -53.56 -16.09 -2.77
CA ARG A 360 -52.77 -14.98 -3.35
C ARG A 360 -52.63 -13.82 -2.36
N GLU A 361 -53.71 -13.40 -1.70
CA GLU A 361 -53.66 -12.40 -0.63
C GLU A 361 -52.74 -12.84 0.52
N ALA A 362 -52.83 -14.11 0.95
CA ALA A 362 -51.97 -14.62 2.03
C ALA A 362 -50.48 -14.68 1.64
N ALA A 363 -50.15 -15.00 0.39
CA ALA A 363 -48.78 -14.97 -0.10
C ALA A 363 -48.23 -13.52 -0.16
N GLN A 364 -49.03 -12.58 -0.67
CA GLN A 364 -48.69 -11.15 -0.71
C GLN A 364 -48.52 -10.55 0.70
N ALA A 365 -49.39 -10.90 1.66
CA ALA A 365 -49.30 -10.42 3.04
C ALA A 365 -48.02 -10.91 3.74
N LYS A 366 -47.60 -12.16 3.51
CA LYS A 366 -46.31 -12.68 4.03
C LYS A 366 -45.12 -12.03 3.35
N HIS A 367 -45.18 -11.80 2.04
CA HIS A 367 -44.14 -11.10 1.29
C HIS A 367 -43.90 -9.71 1.87
N ALA A 368 -44.96 -8.91 1.98
CA ALA A 368 -44.91 -7.58 2.60
C ALA A 368 -44.33 -7.66 4.03
N GLN A 369 -44.81 -8.60 4.86
CA GLN A 369 -44.29 -8.80 6.21
C GLN A 369 -42.78 -9.12 6.26
N LEU A 370 -42.25 -9.89 5.31
CA LEU A 370 -40.81 -10.20 5.23
C LEU A 370 -40.00 -9.00 4.76
N VAL A 371 -40.49 -8.26 3.76
CA VAL A 371 -39.85 -7.03 3.27
C VAL A 371 -39.85 -5.94 4.35
N ASP A 372 -40.95 -5.74 5.07
CA ASP A 372 -41.04 -4.81 6.20
C ASP A 372 -40.05 -5.18 7.33
N GLN A 373 -39.86 -6.48 7.61
CA GLN A 373 -38.88 -6.94 8.60
C GLN A 373 -37.43 -6.74 8.13
N ALA A 374 -37.14 -7.00 6.85
CA ALA A 374 -35.83 -6.73 6.27
C ALA A 374 -35.53 -5.22 6.28
N ARG A 375 -36.51 -4.39 5.95
CA ARG A 375 -36.39 -2.93 5.95
C ARG A 375 -36.17 -2.39 7.36
N ALA A 376 -36.94 -2.84 8.35
CA ALA A 376 -36.73 -2.46 9.75
C ALA A 376 -35.41 -2.99 10.35
N ALA A 377 -34.76 -3.98 9.73
CA ALA A 377 -33.38 -4.33 10.07
C ALA A 377 -32.40 -3.33 9.46
N LEU A 378 -32.49 -3.12 8.14
CA LEU A 378 -31.69 -2.14 7.41
C LEU A 378 -31.71 -0.74 8.05
N ASP A 379 -32.91 -0.20 8.33
CA ASP A 379 -33.06 1.16 8.88
C ASP A 379 -32.32 1.31 10.23
N ARG A 380 -32.30 0.27 11.08
CA ARG A 380 -31.58 0.31 12.37
C ARG A 380 -30.06 0.23 12.21
N ASP A 381 -29.59 -0.54 11.25
CA ASP A 381 -28.16 -0.68 10.96
C ASP A 381 -27.64 0.62 10.31
N LEU A 382 -28.45 1.26 9.45
CA LEU A 382 -28.17 2.61 8.90
C LEU A 382 -28.18 3.69 9.99
N ASP A 383 -29.17 3.70 10.91
CA ASP A 383 -29.19 4.63 12.06
C ASP A 383 -27.89 4.54 12.89
N GLN A 384 -27.34 3.32 13.07
CA GLN A 384 -26.07 3.10 13.75
C GLN A 384 -24.89 3.68 12.96
N LEU A 385 -24.81 3.40 11.66
CA LEU A 385 -23.72 3.89 10.80
C LEU A 385 -23.73 5.41 10.63
N VAL A 386 -24.91 6.04 10.57
CA VAL A 386 -25.06 7.50 10.58
C VAL A 386 -24.57 8.09 11.91
N ALA A 387 -24.96 7.49 13.05
CA ALA A 387 -24.47 7.92 14.36
C ALA A 387 -22.94 7.73 14.54
N GLU A 388 -22.33 6.81 13.80
CA GLU A 388 -20.88 6.65 13.74
C GLU A 388 -20.22 7.72 12.85
N ALA A 389 -20.77 7.98 11.65
CA ALA A 389 -20.31 9.03 10.75
C ALA A 389 -20.32 10.42 11.41
N ASP A 390 -21.39 10.75 12.14
CA ASP A 390 -21.55 12.00 12.91
C ASP A 390 -20.42 12.24 13.93
N VAL A 391 -19.80 11.17 14.44
CA VAL A 391 -18.71 11.25 15.41
C VAL A 391 -17.34 11.16 14.73
N VAL A 392 -17.22 10.37 13.66
CA VAL A 392 -15.97 10.13 12.93
C VAL A 392 -15.57 11.33 12.06
N GLU A 393 -16.46 11.88 11.22
CA GLU A 393 -16.11 12.96 10.27
C GLU A 393 -15.50 14.19 10.98
N PRO A 394 -16.07 14.73 12.09
CA PRO A 394 -15.47 15.87 12.79
C PRO A 394 -14.10 15.60 13.42
N ALA A 395 -13.71 14.33 13.57
CA ALA A 395 -12.43 13.91 14.13
C ALA A 395 -11.37 13.59 13.05
N LEU A 396 -11.74 13.58 11.76
CA LEU A 396 -10.82 13.24 10.69
C LEU A 396 -9.68 14.28 10.53
N PRO A 397 -8.42 13.85 10.35
CA PRO A 397 -7.32 14.75 10.03
C PRO A 397 -7.49 15.33 8.61
N PRO A 398 -6.79 16.42 8.23
CA PRO A 398 -6.91 17.05 6.92
C PRO A 398 -6.72 16.11 5.72
N ALA A 399 -5.96 15.02 5.89
CA ALA A 399 -5.79 14.01 4.84
C ALA A 399 -7.08 13.22 4.53
N PHE A 400 -7.93 13.00 5.54
CA PHE A 400 -9.16 12.20 5.43
C PHE A 400 -10.44 13.07 5.44
N ALA A 401 -10.34 14.32 5.89
CA ALA A 401 -11.49 15.21 6.07
C ALA A 401 -12.00 15.85 4.78
N GLY A 402 -13.31 16.13 4.72
CA GLY A 402 -13.93 16.95 3.66
C GLY A 402 -13.38 18.38 3.62
N TRP A 403 -13.51 19.10 2.50
CA TRP A 403 -12.99 20.48 2.37
C TRP A 403 -13.80 21.53 3.15
N ASP A 404 -15.02 21.18 3.53
CA ASP A 404 -15.93 21.88 4.44
C ASP A 404 -15.59 21.64 5.94
N ASN A 405 -14.84 20.58 6.24
CA ASN A 405 -14.53 20.19 7.61
C ASN A 405 -13.77 21.30 8.37
N PRO A 406 -14.18 21.66 9.61
CA PRO A 406 -13.52 22.71 10.39
C PRO A 406 -12.01 22.54 10.59
N VAL A 407 -11.46 21.32 10.52
CA VAL A 407 -10.03 21.03 10.71
C VAL A 407 -9.11 21.89 9.84
N TRP A 408 -9.56 22.27 8.63
CA TRP A 408 -8.79 23.11 7.70
C TRP A 408 -8.55 24.53 8.19
N HIS A 409 -9.41 25.08 9.06
CA HIS A 409 -9.22 26.42 9.64
C HIS A 409 -8.02 26.47 10.59
N GLY A 410 -7.64 25.31 11.15
CA GLY A 410 -6.45 25.13 11.98
C GLY A 410 -5.23 24.59 11.23
N TYR A 411 -5.28 24.54 9.89
CA TYR A 411 -4.29 23.84 9.05
C TYR A 411 -2.85 24.24 9.36
N ARG A 412 -1.98 23.23 9.41
CA ARG A 412 -0.53 23.35 9.48
C ARG A 412 0.07 22.31 8.54
N VAL A 413 1.18 22.67 7.89
CA VAL A 413 1.93 21.71 7.06
C VAL A 413 2.43 20.58 7.96
N PRO A 414 2.19 19.30 7.62
CA PRO A 414 2.58 18.17 8.46
C PRO A 414 4.09 17.93 8.42
N MET A 415 4.56 17.13 9.38
CA MET A 415 5.96 16.72 9.50
C MET A 415 6.23 15.31 8.95
N GLU A 416 5.17 14.51 8.77
CA GLU A 416 5.19 13.12 8.32
C GLU A 416 4.16 12.96 7.19
N ILE A 417 4.38 12.01 6.28
CA ILE A 417 3.41 11.67 5.22
C ILE A 417 2.28 10.84 5.88
N PRO A 418 0.99 11.22 5.71
CA PRO A 418 -0.11 10.46 6.27
C PRO A 418 -0.29 9.12 5.57
N MET A 419 -0.97 8.21 6.25
CA MET A 419 -1.19 6.83 5.82
C MET A 419 -2.10 6.71 4.59
N ALA A 420 -2.99 7.69 4.39
CA ALA A 420 -4.00 7.70 3.34
C ALA A 420 -4.45 9.12 2.95
N LEU A 421 -5.29 9.21 1.92
CA LEU A 421 -5.86 10.43 1.36
C LEU A 421 -7.32 10.19 0.96
N ARG A 422 -8.24 11.13 1.27
CA ARG A 422 -9.60 11.12 0.70
C ARG A 422 -9.59 11.59 -0.75
N LEU A 423 -10.16 10.80 -1.65
CA LEU A 423 -10.44 11.20 -3.04
C LEU A 423 -11.88 11.68 -3.22
N GLY A 424 -12.84 11.07 -2.55
CA GLY A 424 -14.25 11.43 -2.63
C GLY A 424 -15.02 10.74 -1.53
N ASP A 425 -16.32 10.58 -1.75
CA ASP A 425 -17.20 9.82 -0.88
C ASP A 425 -17.90 8.72 -1.67
N LEU A 426 -18.28 7.65 -0.97
CA LEU A 426 -19.02 6.52 -1.51
C LEU A 426 -20.37 6.41 -0.79
N HIS A 427 -21.44 6.25 -1.55
CA HIS A 427 -22.74 5.89 -0.99
C HIS A 427 -23.43 4.83 -1.87
N LEU A 428 -24.48 4.21 -1.33
CA LEU A 428 -25.33 3.26 -2.07
C LEU A 428 -26.69 3.92 -2.39
N PRO A 429 -27.37 3.51 -3.48
CA PRO A 429 -28.62 4.14 -3.91
C PRO A 429 -29.73 4.12 -2.85
N GLU A 430 -29.75 3.11 -1.98
CA GLU A 430 -30.74 2.97 -0.91
C GLU A 430 -30.48 3.87 0.32
N SER A 431 -29.28 4.46 0.44
CA SER A 431 -28.90 5.37 1.53
C SER A 431 -27.96 6.48 1.04
N PRO A 432 -28.46 7.44 0.23
CA PRO A 432 -27.63 8.52 -0.34
C PRO A 432 -27.19 9.58 0.69
N GLU A 433 -27.82 9.60 1.88
CA GLU A 433 -27.48 10.50 2.97
C GLU A 433 -26.24 10.01 3.76
N LEU A 434 -25.99 8.69 3.80
CA LEU A 434 -24.83 8.09 4.46
C LEU A 434 -23.65 8.02 3.48
N ARG A 435 -22.70 8.94 3.66
CA ARG A 435 -21.52 9.09 2.81
C ARG A 435 -20.28 8.56 3.52
N ILE A 436 -19.61 7.58 2.92
CA ILE A 436 -18.40 6.96 3.48
C ILE A 436 -17.15 7.51 2.77
N PRO A 437 -16.17 8.10 3.47
CA PRO A 437 -14.96 8.64 2.84
C PRO A 437 -14.16 7.59 2.04
N MET A 438 -13.94 7.88 0.75
CA MET A 438 -13.09 7.07 -0.13
C MET A 438 -11.61 7.35 0.18
N LEU A 439 -11.01 6.57 1.07
CA LEU A 439 -9.60 6.70 1.47
C LEU A 439 -8.68 5.77 0.67
N VAL A 440 -7.72 6.34 -0.07
CA VAL A 440 -6.64 5.59 -0.73
C VAL A 440 -5.33 5.70 0.03
N ARG A 441 -4.51 4.64 0.04
CA ARG A 441 -3.19 4.64 0.71
C ARG A 441 -2.20 5.59 0.01
N LEU A 442 -1.26 6.10 0.79
CA LEU A 442 -0.08 6.83 0.29
C LEU A 442 1.21 6.00 0.52
N PRO A 443 2.22 6.11 -0.38
CA PRO A 443 2.18 6.83 -1.66
C PRO A 443 1.17 6.20 -2.64
N LEU A 444 0.73 6.96 -3.64
CA LEU A 444 -0.30 6.49 -4.58
C LEU A 444 0.22 5.31 -5.40
N GLU A 445 -0.40 4.13 -5.26
CA GLU A 445 -0.02 2.93 -6.03
C GLU A 445 -0.43 3.02 -7.51
N ARG A 446 -1.42 3.86 -7.82
CA ARG A 446 -1.94 4.07 -9.18
C ARG A 446 -2.09 5.57 -9.43
N GLY A 447 -1.80 5.97 -10.66
CA GLY A 447 -2.20 7.29 -11.14
C GLY A 447 -3.72 7.43 -11.22
N LEU A 448 -4.20 8.65 -11.35
CA LEU A 448 -5.61 9.00 -11.42
C LEU A 448 -5.98 9.40 -12.86
N TRP A 449 -7.17 9.01 -13.30
CA TRP A 449 -7.81 9.55 -14.50
C TRP A 449 -9.14 10.16 -14.08
N ILE A 450 -9.27 11.46 -14.26
CA ILE A 450 -10.50 12.21 -14.02
C ILE A 450 -11.16 12.39 -15.38
N ASP A 451 -12.33 11.79 -15.52
CA ASP A 451 -13.09 11.80 -16.77
C ASP A 451 -13.57 13.22 -17.10
N SER A 452 -13.26 13.70 -18.30
CA SER A 452 -13.75 15.00 -18.79
C SER A 452 -14.66 14.87 -20.01
N GLY A 453 -15.08 13.65 -20.33
CA GLY A 453 -15.95 13.35 -21.46
C GLY A 453 -17.43 13.49 -21.17
N SER A 454 -18.25 13.15 -22.16
CA SER A 454 -19.72 13.29 -22.13
C SER A 454 -20.37 12.23 -21.23
N GLY A 455 -20.47 12.49 -19.92
CA GLY A 455 -21.22 11.64 -19.00
C GLY A 455 -22.74 11.88 -19.07
N GLU A 456 -23.53 10.81 -19.14
CA GLU A 456 -24.92 10.86 -18.66
C GLU A 456 -24.87 11.02 -17.13
N SER A 457 -25.46 12.09 -16.60
CA SER A 457 -25.65 12.21 -15.15
C SER A 457 -26.70 11.21 -14.67
N LEU A 458 -26.66 10.84 -13.39
CA LEU A 458 -27.67 9.96 -12.76
C LEU A 458 -29.12 10.48 -12.93
N ASP A 459 -29.31 11.79 -13.08
CA ASP A 459 -30.60 12.44 -13.37
C ASP A 459 -31.03 12.36 -14.85
N GLY A 460 -30.28 11.66 -15.71
CA GLY A 460 -30.53 11.54 -17.14
C GLY A 460 -30.30 12.83 -17.93
N SER A 461 -29.62 13.82 -17.33
CA SER A 461 -29.27 15.08 -18.00
C SER A 461 -27.88 15.02 -18.62
N PHE A 462 -27.73 15.58 -19.82
CA PHE A 462 -26.43 15.82 -20.44
C PHE A 462 -25.90 17.16 -19.93
N ALA A 463 -24.84 17.13 -19.12
CA ALA A 463 -24.11 18.35 -18.78
C ALA A 463 -23.36 18.87 -20.01
N ASP A 464 -23.16 20.19 -20.08
CA ASP A 464 -22.35 20.80 -21.15
C ASP A 464 -20.92 20.24 -21.08
N SER A 465 -20.35 19.82 -22.22
CA SER A 465 -18.99 19.30 -22.28
C SER A 465 -17.95 20.31 -21.80
N HIS A 466 -18.21 21.62 -21.93
CA HIS A 466 -17.38 22.66 -21.32
C HIS A 466 -17.50 22.71 -19.79
N GLU A 467 -18.70 22.44 -19.24
CA GLU A 467 -18.91 22.37 -17.80
C GLU A 467 -18.28 21.11 -17.20
N LEU A 468 -18.40 19.96 -17.85
CA LEU A 468 -17.75 18.71 -17.43
C LEU A 468 -16.22 18.86 -17.40
N ARG A 469 -15.61 19.43 -18.45
CA ARG A 469 -14.16 19.75 -18.45
C ARG A 469 -13.76 20.70 -17.31
N ARG A 470 -14.59 21.71 -16.99
CA ARG A 470 -14.37 22.60 -15.85
C ARG A 470 -14.43 21.85 -14.52
N LEU A 471 -15.46 21.04 -14.29
CA LEU A 471 -15.63 20.27 -13.06
C LEU A 471 -14.53 19.21 -12.86
N ALA A 472 -14.05 18.60 -13.96
CA ALA A 472 -12.92 17.69 -13.95
C ALA A 472 -11.61 18.39 -13.54
N LEU A 473 -11.39 19.63 -14.02
CA LEU A 473 -10.27 20.47 -13.58
C LEU A 473 -10.40 20.95 -12.13
N ASP A 474 -11.61 21.31 -11.68
CA ASP A 474 -11.86 21.67 -10.27
C ASP A 474 -11.61 20.47 -9.34
N THR A 475 -11.95 19.26 -9.77
CA THR A 475 -11.66 17.99 -9.07
C THR A 475 -10.16 17.69 -9.03
N ALA A 476 -9.46 17.85 -10.15
CA ALA A 476 -8.00 17.69 -10.24
C ALA A 476 -7.26 18.68 -9.33
N LEU A 477 -7.69 19.95 -9.34
CA LEU A 477 -7.20 21.00 -8.46
C LEU A 477 -7.40 20.62 -6.99
N ALA A 478 -8.58 20.11 -6.62
CA ALA A 478 -8.88 19.71 -5.25
C ALA A 478 -7.95 18.57 -4.77
N HIS A 479 -7.70 17.54 -5.59
CA HIS A 479 -6.78 16.45 -5.24
C HIS A 479 -5.32 16.91 -5.18
N ALA A 480 -4.87 17.69 -6.17
CA ALA A 480 -3.51 18.24 -6.19
C ALA A 480 -3.24 19.16 -4.99
N ALA A 481 -4.23 20.00 -4.61
CA ALA A 481 -4.15 20.85 -3.44
C ALA A 481 -4.15 20.05 -2.13
N ARG A 482 -4.95 18.96 -2.03
CA ARG A 482 -4.93 18.08 -0.85
C ARG A 482 -3.57 17.38 -0.73
N LEU A 483 -3.04 16.80 -1.80
CA LEU A 483 -1.70 16.17 -1.83
C LEU A 483 -0.60 17.15 -1.39
N LEU A 484 -0.57 18.35 -1.98
CA LEU A 484 0.36 19.42 -1.58
C LEU A 484 0.22 19.88 -0.13
N ALA A 485 -0.98 19.78 0.45
CA ALA A 485 -1.25 20.16 1.82
C ALA A 485 -0.86 19.08 2.84
N VAL A 486 -0.89 17.80 2.45
CA VAL A 486 -0.72 16.68 3.38
C VAL A 486 0.66 16.04 3.34
N TYR A 487 1.50 16.36 2.35
CA TYR A 487 2.92 15.99 2.38
C TYR A 487 3.75 17.01 3.17
N PRO A 488 4.87 16.59 3.79
CA PRO A 488 5.81 17.51 4.44
C PRO A 488 6.44 18.50 3.44
N THR A 489 6.93 19.62 3.97
CA THR A 489 7.51 20.69 3.14
C THR A 489 8.75 20.18 2.40
N GLY A 490 8.66 20.10 1.07
CA GLY A 490 9.77 19.66 0.22
C GLY A 490 9.69 18.21 -0.23
N GLU A 491 8.82 17.39 0.35
CA GLU A 491 8.69 15.95 0.00
C GLU A 491 7.74 15.69 -1.18
N PHE A 492 7.00 16.70 -1.65
CA PHE A 492 6.06 16.55 -2.78
C PHE A 492 6.11 17.74 -3.74
N ALA A 493 6.18 17.47 -5.05
CA ALA A 493 6.29 18.45 -6.12
C ALA A 493 5.22 18.19 -7.19
N VAL A 494 4.69 19.26 -7.79
CA VAL A 494 3.63 19.18 -8.81
C VAL A 494 4.10 19.84 -10.09
N HIS A 495 4.01 19.08 -11.18
CA HIS A 495 4.20 19.49 -12.56
C HIS A 495 2.86 19.51 -13.27
N VAL A 496 2.70 20.42 -14.24
CA VAL A 496 1.48 20.50 -15.05
C VAL A 496 1.85 20.61 -16.53
N ILE A 497 1.17 19.82 -17.36
CA ILE A 497 1.13 19.96 -18.81
C ILE A 497 -0.27 20.45 -19.19
N ASP A 498 -0.34 21.61 -19.85
CA ASP A 498 -1.59 22.25 -20.30
C ASP A 498 -1.33 22.92 -21.67
N PRO A 499 -1.28 22.15 -22.77
CA PRO A 499 -0.63 22.61 -23.99
C PRO A 499 -1.35 23.76 -24.70
N ALA A 500 -2.69 23.78 -24.71
CA ALA A 500 -3.48 24.93 -25.17
C ALA A 500 -3.68 26.04 -24.10
N GLY A 501 -3.29 25.80 -22.84
CA GLY A 501 -3.55 26.72 -21.73
C GLY A 501 -5.02 26.75 -21.27
N SER A 502 -5.79 25.70 -21.55
CA SER A 502 -7.24 25.66 -21.30
C SER A 502 -7.59 25.55 -19.81
N ALA A 503 -6.65 25.07 -18.98
CA ALA A 503 -6.81 24.98 -17.53
C ALA A 503 -6.30 26.21 -16.76
N ALA A 504 -5.78 27.25 -17.45
CA ALA A 504 -5.14 28.41 -16.82
C ALA A 504 -5.99 29.12 -15.74
N GLN A 505 -7.32 29.15 -15.89
CA GLN A 505 -8.21 29.73 -14.87
C GLN A 505 -8.36 28.82 -13.65
N ALA A 506 -8.57 27.51 -13.84
CA ALA A 506 -8.72 26.54 -12.75
C ALA A 506 -7.41 26.36 -11.97
N LEU A 507 -6.26 26.35 -12.66
CA LEU A 507 -4.94 26.19 -12.06
C LEU A 507 -4.41 27.48 -11.39
N ALA A 508 -5.10 28.60 -11.51
CA ALA A 508 -4.68 29.89 -10.97
C ALA A 508 -4.27 29.84 -9.47
N PRO A 509 -4.96 29.11 -8.57
CA PRO A 509 -4.53 28.97 -7.18
C PRO A 509 -3.15 28.32 -7.01
N LEU A 510 -2.83 27.27 -7.80
CA LEU A 510 -1.53 26.60 -7.74
C LEU A 510 -0.41 27.49 -8.30
N VAL A 511 -0.69 28.21 -9.39
CA VAL A 511 0.29 29.10 -10.04
C VAL A 511 0.57 30.33 -9.17
N GLN A 512 -0.47 30.99 -8.66
CA GLN A 512 -0.33 32.27 -7.94
C GLN A 512 0.22 32.10 -6.52
N THR A 513 0.01 30.95 -5.88
CA THR A 513 0.64 30.64 -4.57
C THR A 513 2.07 30.10 -4.69
N GLY A 514 2.55 29.83 -5.91
CA GLY A 514 3.92 29.39 -6.16
C GLY A 514 4.25 27.97 -5.68
N VAL A 515 3.23 27.11 -5.52
CA VAL A 515 3.38 25.74 -5.01
C VAL A 515 3.85 24.73 -6.06
N LEU A 516 3.72 25.05 -7.35
CA LEU A 516 4.19 24.22 -8.46
C LEU A 516 5.72 24.18 -8.55
N ALA A 517 6.26 23.07 -9.07
CA ALA A 517 7.70 22.90 -9.28
C ALA A 517 8.23 23.84 -10.40
N ALA A 518 7.41 24.08 -11.42
CA ALA A 518 7.64 24.98 -12.55
C ALA A 518 6.29 25.55 -13.04
N PRO A 519 6.28 26.62 -13.87
CA PRO A 519 5.07 27.06 -14.56
C PRO A 519 4.46 25.92 -15.42
N PRO A 520 3.13 25.90 -15.63
CA PRO A 520 2.50 24.92 -16.52
C PRO A 520 3.13 24.91 -17.92
N ALA A 521 3.41 23.71 -18.41
CA ALA A 521 4.06 23.51 -19.70
C ALA A 521 3.05 23.67 -20.85
N ALA A 522 3.26 24.73 -21.64
CA ALA A 522 2.43 25.08 -22.79
C ALA A 522 3.10 24.65 -24.11
N GLY A 523 2.27 24.24 -25.09
CA GLY A 523 2.70 23.75 -26.40
C GLY A 523 3.55 22.47 -26.38
N ALA A 524 3.75 21.86 -27.55
CA ALA A 524 4.44 20.57 -27.70
C ALA A 524 5.89 20.57 -27.19
N ALA A 525 6.59 21.72 -27.25
CA ALA A 525 7.94 21.85 -26.70
C ALA A 525 7.96 21.73 -25.16
N GLY A 526 6.97 22.32 -24.47
CA GLY A 526 6.82 22.20 -23.01
C GLY A 526 6.44 20.76 -22.59
N VAL A 527 5.52 20.13 -23.34
CA VAL A 527 5.14 18.71 -23.16
C VAL A 527 6.39 17.84 -23.19
N THR A 528 7.21 17.99 -24.23
CA THR A 528 8.40 17.16 -24.47
C THR A 528 9.47 17.36 -23.39
N ASP A 529 9.68 18.60 -22.93
CA ASP A 529 10.66 18.94 -21.88
C ASP A 529 10.27 18.33 -20.52
N VAL A 530 9.01 18.46 -20.10
CA VAL A 530 8.53 17.89 -18.83
C VAL A 530 8.56 16.36 -18.86
N LEU A 531 8.04 15.74 -19.92
CA LEU A 531 8.03 14.28 -20.05
C LEU A 531 9.45 13.71 -20.08
N THR A 532 10.36 14.31 -20.85
CA THR A 532 11.76 13.85 -20.93
C THR A 532 12.46 13.95 -19.58
N ARG A 533 12.32 15.08 -18.88
CA ARG A 533 12.91 15.28 -17.55
C ARG A 533 12.39 14.28 -16.51
N LEU A 534 11.09 13.97 -16.53
CA LEU A 534 10.50 12.97 -15.64
C LEU A 534 10.90 11.54 -16.04
N THR A 535 11.01 11.22 -17.34
CA THR A 535 11.52 9.91 -17.81
C THR A 535 12.96 9.71 -17.34
N GLU A 536 13.84 10.69 -17.57
CA GLU A 536 15.25 10.64 -17.13
C GLU A 536 15.38 10.51 -15.60
N ARG A 537 14.49 11.16 -14.84
CA ARG A 537 14.36 10.94 -13.39
C ARG A 537 14.03 9.49 -13.06
N VAL A 538 13.01 8.92 -13.68
CA VAL A 538 12.57 7.53 -13.42
C VAL A 538 13.72 6.57 -13.72
N ASP A 539 14.36 6.70 -14.88
CA ASP A 539 15.52 5.89 -15.27
C ASP A 539 16.65 5.96 -14.22
N LEU A 540 17.05 7.17 -13.81
CA LEU A 540 18.13 7.38 -12.83
C LEU A 540 17.80 6.79 -11.46
N VAL A 541 16.58 7.00 -10.95
CA VAL A 541 16.16 6.47 -9.64
C VAL A 541 16.01 4.96 -9.70
N GLN A 542 15.41 4.40 -10.75
CA GLN A 542 15.33 2.95 -10.94
C GLN A 542 16.71 2.30 -11.03
N MET A 543 17.66 2.90 -11.76
CA MET A 543 19.03 2.40 -11.83
C MET A 543 19.69 2.39 -10.45
N ALA A 544 19.55 3.45 -9.66
CA ALA A 544 20.10 3.53 -8.31
C ALA A 544 19.47 2.49 -7.36
N VAL A 545 18.14 2.32 -7.40
CA VAL A 545 17.41 1.33 -6.60
C VAL A 545 17.81 -0.10 -6.99
N ARG A 546 17.86 -0.42 -8.30
CA ARG A 546 18.28 -1.75 -8.81
C ARG A 546 19.74 -2.07 -8.48
N ALA A 547 20.62 -1.06 -8.43
CA ALA A 547 22.02 -1.20 -8.03
C ALA A 547 22.23 -1.26 -6.51
N GLY A 548 21.19 -1.05 -5.69
CA GLY A 548 21.33 -0.92 -4.24
C GLY A 548 22.08 0.34 -3.79
N ALA A 549 22.16 1.36 -4.66
CA ALA A 549 23.01 2.53 -4.54
C ALA A 549 22.19 3.84 -4.51
N ALA A 550 21.07 3.87 -3.77
CA ALA A 550 20.22 5.06 -3.63
C ALA A 550 21.00 6.29 -3.10
N ASP A 551 21.96 6.08 -2.19
CA ASP A 551 22.86 7.13 -1.69
C ASP A 551 23.82 7.70 -2.76
N SER A 552 23.88 7.09 -3.94
CA SER A 552 24.73 7.50 -5.07
C SER A 552 23.97 8.28 -6.15
N LEU A 553 22.72 8.70 -5.88
CA LEU A 553 21.99 9.60 -6.76
C LEU A 553 22.75 10.93 -6.96
N PRO A 554 22.64 11.59 -8.13
CA PRO A 554 23.36 12.83 -8.41
C PRO A 554 23.07 13.91 -7.35
N PRO A 555 24.10 14.60 -6.81
CA PRO A 555 23.88 15.67 -5.84
C PRO A 555 23.09 16.82 -6.48
N GLY A 556 21.88 17.05 -5.97
CA GLY A 556 20.93 18.03 -6.52
C GLY A 556 19.77 17.43 -7.32
N LEU A 557 19.68 16.09 -7.45
CA LEU A 557 18.44 15.44 -7.85
C LEU A 557 17.40 15.65 -6.74
N ASP A 558 16.23 16.17 -7.09
CA ASP A 558 15.09 16.32 -6.18
C ASP A 558 14.67 14.93 -5.65
N THR A 559 14.56 14.75 -4.33
CA THR A 559 14.10 13.47 -3.76
C THR A 559 12.58 13.41 -3.60
N ALA A 560 11.88 14.54 -3.75
CA ALA A 560 10.43 14.62 -3.60
C ALA A 560 9.69 13.63 -4.52
N GLU A 561 8.56 13.13 -4.03
CA GLU A 561 7.53 12.55 -4.89
C GLU A 561 7.00 13.62 -5.85
N GLN A 562 6.67 13.20 -7.07
CA GLN A 562 6.31 14.06 -8.17
C GLN A 562 4.90 13.69 -8.64
N LEU A 563 4.01 14.68 -8.76
CA LEU A 563 2.74 14.55 -9.46
C LEU A 563 2.82 15.25 -10.81
N LEU A 564 2.60 14.52 -11.89
CA LEU A 564 2.37 15.09 -13.21
C LEU A 564 0.87 15.19 -13.47
N ILE A 565 0.35 16.41 -13.52
CA ILE A 565 -1.01 16.69 -14.00
C ILE A 565 -0.94 16.88 -15.51
N VAL A 566 -1.73 16.11 -16.26
CA VAL A 566 -1.89 16.25 -17.72
C VAL A 566 -3.31 16.68 -18.02
N ASN A 567 -3.46 17.89 -18.56
CA ASN A 567 -4.71 18.40 -19.13
C ASN A 567 -4.63 18.40 -20.66
N ASP A 568 -5.78 18.52 -21.32
CA ASP A 568 -5.89 18.84 -22.76
C ASP A 568 -5.27 17.77 -23.68
N PHE A 569 -5.04 16.55 -23.15
CA PHE A 569 -4.64 15.39 -23.95
C PHE A 569 -5.74 15.03 -24.95
N PRO A 570 -5.42 14.78 -26.24
CA PRO A 570 -4.09 14.58 -26.83
C PRO A 570 -3.44 15.83 -27.46
N HIS A 571 -3.99 17.04 -27.28
CA HIS A 571 -3.44 18.24 -27.90
C HIS A 571 -1.99 18.51 -27.46
N GLY A 572 -1.09 18.70 -28.43
CA GLY A 572 0.33 18.93 -28.17
C GLY A 572 1.17 17.66 -27.89
N PHE A 573 0.58 16.46 -27.90
CA PHE A 573 1.30 15.20 -27.75
C PHE A 573 1.60 14.56 -29.11
N ASP A 574 2.87 14.21 -29.33
CA ASP A 574 3.30 13.33 -30.44
C ASP A 574 3.45 11.86 -29.97
N ASP A 575 3.70 10.94 -30.90
CA ASP A 575 3.82 9.50 -30.60
C ASP A 575 4.92 9.19 -29.55
N ARG A 576 5.97 10.02 -29.48
CA ARG A 576 7.04 9.90 -28.49
C ARG A 576 6.57 10.36 -27.12
N ALA A 577 5.91 11.51 -27.04
CA ALA A 577 5.30 12.02 -25.81
C ALA A 577 4.26 11.03 -25.25
N VAL A 578 3.42 10.44 -26.10
CA VAL A 578 2.49 9.37 -25.73
C VAL A 578 3.22 8.13 -25.18
N THR A 579 4.32 7.73 -25.81
CA THR A 579 5.14 6.60 -25.35
C THR A 579 5.80 6.89 -23.99
N GLN A 580 6.30 8.10 -23.78
CA GLN A 580 6.86 8.54 -22.50
C GLN A 580 5.78 8.63 -21.40
N LEU A 581 4.58 9.13 -21.72
CA LEU A 581 3.46 9.21 -20.80
C LEU A 581 3.04 7.81 -20.29
N ARG A 582 2.97 6.82 -21.20
CA ARG A 582 2.71 5.43 -20.82
C ARG A 582 3.83 4.84 -19.95
N TYR A 583 5.09 5.09 -20.29
CA TYR A 583 6.22 4.67 -19.47
C TYR A 583 6.17 5.27 -18.05
N LEU A 584 5.84 6.55 -17.92
CA LEU A 584 5.67 7.20 -16.62
C LEU A 584 4.51 6.62 -15.81
N ALA A 585 3.41 6.19 -16.45
CA ALA A 585 2.31 5.54 -15.76
C ALA A 585 2.64 4.12 -15.28
N ASP A 586 3.39 3.35 -16.09
CA ASP A 586 3.75 1.96 -15.81
C ASP A 586 4.90 1.86 -14.78
N GLU A 587 5.93 2.72 -14.89
CA GLU A 587 7.21 2.58 -14.18
C GLU A 587 7.49 3.73 -13.18
N GLY A 588 6.73 4.82 -13.25
CA GLY A 588 6.87 6.00 -12.39
C GLY A 588 6.44 5.81 -10.92
N PRO A 589 5.27 5.21 -10.61
CA PRO A 589 4.80 5.10 -9.23
C PRO A 589 5.78 4.37 -8.30
N ALA A 590 6.47 3.35 -8.82
CA ALA A 590 7.49 2.58 -8.11
C ALA A 590 8.73 3.41 -7.67
N VAL A 591 8.88 4.63 -8.19
CA VAL A 591 9.94 5.59 -7.83
C VAL A 591 9.39 6.98 -7.51
N GLY A 592 8.11 7.07 -7.11
CA GLY A 592 7.49 8.31 -6.66
C GLY A 592 7.19 9.32 -7.77
N VAL A 593 6.87 8.87 -8.99
CA VAL A 593 6.35 9.71 -10.07
C VAL A 593 4.93 9.27 -10.42
N HIS A 594 3.95 10.05 -9.97
CA HIS A 594 2.52 9.78 -10.08
C HIS A 594 1.90 10.57 -11.23
N LEU A 595 0.95 9.97 -11.94
CA LEU A 595 0.22 10.60 -13.04
C LEU A 595 -1.21 10.96 -12.62
N MET A 596 -1.68 12.14 -12.99
CA MET A 596 -3.08 12.56 -12.89
C MET A 596 -3.52 13.11 -14.26
N MET A 597 -4.37 12.38 -14.97
CA MET A 597 -4.90 12.79 -16.27
C MET A 597 -6.29 13.42 -16.12
N VAL A 598 -6.49 14.58 -16.72
CA VAL A 598 -7.80 15.19 -16.98
C VAL A 598 -8.03 15.09 -18.48
N ALA A 599 -8.85 14.12 -18.88
CA ALA A 599 -9.02 13.77 -20.29
C ALA A 599 -10.34 13.05 -20.56
N ASP A 600 -10.86 13.26 -21.76
CA ASP A 600 -11.92 12.45 -22.35
C ASP A 600 -11.29 11.25 -23.08
N ARG A 601 -11.84 10.06 -22.86
CA ARG A 601 -11.39 8.84 -23.54
C ARG A 601 -11.77 8.85 -25.03
N GLU A 602 -12.84 9.53 -25.42
CA GLU A 602 -13.26 9.68 -26.81
C GLU A 602 -12.30 10.59 -27.60
N ASP A 603 -11.87 11.73 -27.01
CA ASP A 603 -10.84 12.60 -27.60
C ASP A 603 -9.51 11.84 -27.83
N ALA A 604 -9.23 10.82 -27.01
CA ALA A 604 -8.07 9.94 -27.11
C ALA A 604 -8.24 8.72 -28.05
N ALA A 605 -9.43 8.46 -28.59
CA ALA A 605 -9.76 7.23 -29.33
C ALA A 605 -8.90 7.01 -30.59
N GLY A 606 -8.35 8.08 -31.18
CA GLY A 606 -7.43 8.01 -32.32
C GLY A 606 -6.13 7.23 -32.06
N TYR A 607 -5.70 7.11 -30.80
CA TYR A 607 -4.54 6.30 -30.40
C TYR A 607 -4.92 4.84 -30.08
N GLY A 608 -6.23 4.52 -30.06
CA GLY A 608 -6.76 3.16 -30.08
C GLY A 608 -6.21 2.23 -28.99
N PRO A 609 -5.86 0.97 -29.32
CA PRO A 609 -5.40 -0.03 -28.36
C PRO A 609 -4.12 0.33 -27.58
N LEU A 610 -3.40 1.39 -27.95
CA LEU A 610 -2.13 1.77 -27.31
C LEU A 610 -2.33 2.45 -25.95
N LEU A 611 -3.43 3.18 -25.78
CA LEU A 611 -3.80 3.83 -24.50
C LEU A 611 -4.73 2.96 -23.64
N ASP A 612 -5.31 1.91 -24.22
CA ASP A 612 -6.21 0.99 -23.53
C ASP A 612 -5.58 0.29 -22.29
N PRO A 613 -4.26 -0.01 -22.26
CA PRO A 613 -3.56 -0.41 -21.03
C PRO A 613 -3.40 0.73 -20.02
N LEU A 614 -3.09 1.95 -20.47
CA LEU A 614 -2.94 3.15 -19.63
C LEU A 614 -4.25 3.46 -18.88
N TRP A 615 -5.38 3.50 -19.59
CA TRP A 615 -6.69 3.72 -18.96
C TRP A 615 -7.09 2.63 -17.95
N ARG A 616 -6.50 1.43 -18.05
CA ARG A 616 -6.73 0.32 -17.09
C ARG A 616 -5.75 0.33 -15.91
N SER A 617 -4.59 0.97 -16.00
CA SER A 617 -3.65 1.11 -14.89
C SER A 617 -3.99 2.30 -13.98
N LEU A 618 -4.66 3.33 -14.52
CA LEU A 618 -5.16 4.47 -13.76
C LEU A 618 -6.48 4.17 -13.05
N MET A 619 -6.72 4.83 -11.91
CA MET A 619 -8.02 4.83 -11.21
C MET A 619 -8.94 5.88 -11.83
N ARG A 620 -10.09 5.47 -12.38
CA ARG A 620 -11.11 6.39 -12.91
C ARG A 620 -11.88 7.08 -11.78
N LEU A 621 -11.90 8.40 -11.80
CA LEU A 621 -12.75 9.28 -11.00
C LEU A 621 -13.62 10.12 -11.94
N THR A 622 -14.76 10.56 -11.45
CA THR A 622 -15.71 11.38 -12.22
C THR A 622 -15.89 12.78 -11.62
N PRO A 623 -16.22 13.79 -12.43
CA PRO A 623 -16.45 15.17 -11.98
C PRO A 623 -17.87 15.40 -11.44
N LEU A 624 -18.72 14.39 -11.51
CA LEU A 624 -20.09 14.31 -11.03
C LEU A 624 -20.33 12.92 -10.38
N PRO A 625 -21.37 12.77 -9.54
CA PRO A 625 -21.79 11.47 -9.05
C PRO A 625 -22.02 10.43 -10.16
N ASP A 626 -21.34 9.28 -10.08
CA ASP A 626 -21.39 8.16 -11.03
C ASP A 626 -21.23 6.82 -10.25
N ASP A 627 -21.88 5.74 -10.68
CA ASP A 627 -21.94 4.45 -9.97
C ASP A 627 -20.94 3.39 -10.49
N HIS A 628 -19.82 3.85 -11.02
CA HIS A 628 -18.81 3.03 -11.72
C HIS A 628 -17.84 2.24 -10.82
N LEU A 629 -17.90 2.40 -9.49
CA LEU A 629 -17.04 1.68 -8.55
C LEU A 629 -17.75 0.46 -7.95
N ALA A 630 -17.06 -0.66 -7.87
CA ALA A 630 -17.59 -1.88 -7.25
C ALA A 630 -16.78 -2.28 -6.01
N ASP A 631 -17.45 -2.72 -4.94
CA ASP A 631 -16.75 -3.29 -3.78
C ASP A 631 -16.16 -4.69 -4.09
N PRO A 632 -15.09 -5.11 -3.38
CA PRO A 632 -14.41 -6.36 -3.67
C PRO A 632 -15.05 -7.62 -3.08
N TRP A 633 -16.18 -7.52 -2.36
CA TRP A 633 -16.77 -8.65 -1.62
C TRP A 633 -18.08 -9.16 -2.23
N VAL A 634 -19.01 -8.24 -2.51
CA VAL A 634 -20.35 -8.49 -3.02
C VAL A 634 -20.48 -7.92 -4.44
N GLY A 635 -19.73 -6.88 -4.77
CA GLY A 635 -19.78 -6.21 -6.07
C GLY A 635 -21.00 -5.30 -6.21
N HIS A 636 -21.43 -4.63 -5.15
CA HIS A 636 -22.40 -3.54 -5.27
C HIS A 636 -21.78 -2.41 -6.10
N ALA A 637 -22.57 -1.79 -6.97
CA ALA A 637 -22.23 -0.52 -7.60
C ALA A 637 -22.38 0.60 -6.56
N TRP A 638 -21.29 1.30 -6.28
CA TRP A 638 -21.21 2.44 -5.35
C TRP A 638 -21.16 3.73 -6.13
N THR A 639 -22.03 4.67 -5.76
CA THR A 639 -21.97 6.03 -6.29
C THR A 639 -20.77 6.74 -5.66
N TYR A 640 -19.81 7.12 -6.50
CA TYR A 640 -18.68 7.96 -6.13
C TYR A 640 -19.09 9.44 -6.25
N GLU A 641 -18.93 10.21 -5.18
CA GLU A 641 -19.12 11.66 -5.16
C GLU A 641 -17.76 12.39 -5.04
N PRO A 642 -17.43 13.31 -5.95
CA PRO A 642 -16.12 13.96 -5.96
C PRO A 642 -15.94 14.91 -4.76
N SER A 643 -14.75 14.86 -4.14
CA SER A 643 -14.38 15.75 -3.02
C SER A 643 -14.12 17.20 -3.48
N VAL A 644 -15.17 17.93 -3.83
CA VAL A 644 -15.12 19.35 -4.23
C VAL A 644 -14.89 20.30 -3.06
N VAL A 645 -14.34 21.49 -3.36
CA VAL A 645 -14.22 22.58 -2.39
C VAL A 645 -15.55 23.34 -2.33
N PRO A 646 -16.12 23.66 -1.15
CA PRO A 646 -17.40 24.35 -1.06
C PRO A 646 -17.43 25.68 -1.83
N PRO A 647 -18.48 25.98 -2.62
CA PRO A 647 -18.57 27.20 -3.41
C PRO A 647 -18.35 28.47 -2.58
N GLY A 648 -17.43 29.34 -3.02
CA GLY A 648 -17.07 30.58 -2.33
C GLY A 648 -16.12 30.41 -1.14
N SER A 649 -15.76 29.17 -0.75
CA SER A 649 -14.77 28.92 0.29
C SER A 649 -13.39 29.46 -0.05
N GLN A 650 -12.70 30.01 0.95
CA GLN A 650 -11.31 30.46 0.84
C GLN A 650 -10.29 29.41 1.34
N VAL A 651 -10.77 28.26 1.82
CA VAL A 651 -9.92 27.22 2.45
C VAL A 651 -8.79 26.78 1.53
N LEU A 652 -9.07 26.39 0.28
CA LEU A 652 -8.05 25.95 -0.67
C LEU A 652 -6.97 27.02 -0.89
N TRP A 653 -7.37 28.29 -1.04
CA TRP A 653 -6.41 29.39 -1.21
C TRP A 653 -5.54 29.62 0.04
N GLN A 654 -6.14 29.56 1.24
CA GLN A 654 -5.43 29.73 2.50
C GLN A 654 -4.42 28.60 2.74
N VAL A 655 -4.84 27.36 2.50
CA VAL A 655 -4.00 26.15 2.61
C VAL A 655 -2.84 26.20 1.63
N LEU A 656 -3.10 26.47 0.34
CA LEU A 656 -2.03 26.60 -0.67
C LEU A 656 -1.08 27.77 -0.37
N THR A 657 -1.58 28.89 0.15
CA THR A 657 -0.73 30.02 0.59
C THR A 657 0.18 29.61 1.75
N ALA A 658 -0.31 28.83 2.70
CA ALA A 658 0.49 28.30 3.81
C ALA A 658 1.56 27.31 3.33
N VAL A 659 1.21 26.40 2.41
CA VAL A 659 2.15 25.48 1.75
C VAL A 659 3.23 26.26 0.98
N GLY A 660 2.85 27.20 0.11
CA GLY A 660 3.79 28.02 -0.65
C GLY A 660 4.75 28.80 0.26
N THR A 661 4.22 29.41 1.32
CA THR A 661 5.03 30.09 2.34
C THR A 661 6.02 29.16 3.04
N ALA A 662 5.63 27.92 3.33
CA ALA A 662 6.53 26.92 3.90
C ALA A 662 7.62 26.50 2.91
N ARG A 663 7.26 26.20 1.64
CA ARG A 663 8.23 25.88 0.57
C ARG A 663 9.26 26.98 0.37
N THR A 664 8.87 28.26 0.42
CA THR A 664 9.79 29.40 0.29
C THR A 664 10.71 29.57 1.51
N LYS A 665 10.36 29.06 2.69
CA LYS A 665 11.24 29.04 3.87
C LYS A 665 12.20 27.86 3.90
N HIS A 666 11.92 26.81 3.11
CA HIS A 666 12.74 25.60 3.00
C HIS A 666 13.79 25.70 1.87
N ARG A 667 13.54 26.53 0.86
CA ARG A 667 14.51 26.87 -0.19
C ARG A 667 15.48 27.96 0.28
#